data_AF-A0A1F4T735-F1
#
_entry.id   AF-A0A1F4T735-F1
#
_cell.length_a   1.000
_cell.length_b   1.000
_cell.length_c   1.000
_cell.angle_alpha   90.00
_cell.angle_beta   90.00
_cell.angle_gamma   90.00
#
_symmetry.space_group_name_H-M   'P 1'
#
loop_
_entity.id
_entity.type
_entity.pdbx_description
1 polymer ?
#
loop_
_entity_poly.entity_id
_entity_poly.type
_entity_poly.pdbx_seq_one_letter_code
_entity_poly.pdbx_strand_id
1 'polypeptide(L)'
;MRKVFYIIIFSVYLHGLAGALVPLEEAIYANGYYLSVYPSYPPVVGEKITLRLRTFRTTQKVTLYSDRFREIPMSYRDGYWWGKFQVPDDYQVGWHFFFVWIKQIGEEPGTYYWDHSRVWYRLNDRPAKLPPAKLPLVKRNGSITQEVAEIAIAENEVGEPGFLQVEALPLVVKGTKSLSFTSRSLEGSREGYAPGLSREESLRLSVACQAGDTQIDANLISTSVAGTTQISQRDDRVSVLIKRGSTEAYFGDFTADLNETEFARLNKVLSGVQLKGEHGRFGLTALYSSPKGVARVSRFYGDGTQGPYSLGATQKVVINSERVLLNGETQRRGDDYTIDYDAGTITFRRRTILTTAMVEVAFDDSEARYEHITYAIRPTVKFGQNAKLGATYIRDADGLRGITSTLESAPSGHSVIGLDGSLITDSGSLGGELAYSERNPDLFSNSLPLVGGGAYKFNLSQQLGTIGLTGAVKRISPGFSAIADPTPRQDQLQYGGGISYRPNGLFAARTKVDFNRYEQTGVAYQTEFESAAASLTPERLPSLEYEYSQTKDSNDLVSGAPLGRVITRKAGESRTRFGNMGASLKASREEWVDHLPSMEATNYNRTNFGLASQGSERFSFVSNIELEDREEPDGGRPVKKHYTLNLAATPGKEYFSSVTLDHIDDSALGQTDVTDLAFRAAPTDSLRAEGKYSISSLTEEFVSAEAVSKQTGSFSLDLRPNRLLRFKYLFKPSFTKLSRLDRIVYFNEQSQAEVNLSPSDLSLVSFLQKYRRAYSIAKQDAPGFAVKENSADSISTLFSLKLAPLSYISTELNYQVENGTTATLASLEAATYKPGESFSRQLEILVRTSVSERLSFDGRLAYQRLTQGEGGGSDNLVNGVNQSASLKGLCNVTPAWGLSLTATYSKNVNNLSPTPVSFTFSPGFGVIYRLADRLRVDFDYLYSNSSQGAEKINYSLKGRYSISEWVNATIRWEREISLNPDYKTMDISGNMEIVL
;
A
#
# COMPACT_ATOMS: atom_id res chain seq x y z
N MET A 1 -10.85 -28.33 36.00
CA MET A 1 -12.06 -29.19 36.01
C MET A 1 -13.19 -28.74 36.93
N ARG A 2 -12.99 -28.44 38.22
CA ARG A 2 -14.08 -28.01 39.14
C ARG A 2 -14.88 -26.76 38.69
N LYS A 3 -14.25 -25.81 37.96
CA LYS A 3 -14.92 -24.57 37.48
C LYS A 3 -15.77 -24.76 36.20
N VAL A 4 -15.43 -25.72 35.34
CA VAL A 4 -16.22 -26.09 34.14
C VAL A 4 -17.54 -26.75 34.55
N PHE A 5 -17.54 -27.47 35.68
CA PHE A 5 -18.73 -28.12 36.23
C PHE A 5 -19.81 -27.12 36.71
N TYR A 6 -19.41 -25.95 37.23
CA TYR A 6 -20.34 -24.90 37.68
C TYR A 6 -21.01 -24.17 36.49
N ILE A 7 -20.33 -24.04 35.35
CA ILE A 7 -20.90 -23.44 34.13
C ILE A 7 -21.93 -24.37 33.47
N ILE A 8 -21.71 -25.69 33.55
CA ILE A 8 -22.68 -26.69 33.08
C ILE A 8 -23.97 -26.64 33.91
N ILE A 9 -23.87 -26.49 35.24
CA ILE A 9 -25.04 -26.38 36.14
C ILE A 9 -25.83 -25.08 35.90
N PHE A 10 -25.15 -23.96 35.62
CA PHE A 10 -25.80 -22.69 35.27
C PHE A 10 -26.50 -22.76 33.89
N SER A 11 -25.94 -23.54 32.95
CA SER A 11 -26.51 -23.76 31.62
C SER A 11 -27.77 -24.64 31.65
N VAL A 12 -27.86 -25.58 32.60
CA VAL A 12 -29.07 -26.39 32.85
C VAL A 12 -30.21 -25.54 33.44
N TYR A 13 -29.87 -24.51 34.24
CA TYR A 13 -30.86 -23.59 34.81
C TYR A 13 -31.48 -22.64 33.76
N LEU A 14 -30.70 -22.23 32.75
CA LEU A 14 -31.21 -21.41 31.62
C LEU A 14 -32.11 -22.20 30.66
N HIS A 15 -31.96 -23.52 30.58
CA HIS A 15 -32.80 -24.39 29.75
C HIS A 15 -34.27 -24.44 30.23
N GLY A 16 -34.54 -24.12 31.50
CA GLY A 16 -35.89 -24.08 32.07
C GLY A 16 -36.72 -22.85 31.69
N LEU A 17 -36.10 -21.79 31.15
CA LEU A 17 -36.77 -20.50 30.89
C LEU A 17 -37.11 -20.22 29.42
N ALA A 18 -36.67 -21.08 28.48
CA ALA A 18 -36.90 -20.92 27.05
C ALA A 18 -38.01 -21.83 26.48
N GLY A 19 -38.86 -22.38 27.34
CA GLY A 19 -40.00 -23.22 26.98
C GLY A 19 -41.24 -22.42 26.57
N ALA A 20 -41.12 -21.47 25.64
CA ALA A 20 -42.27 -20.90 24.95
C ALA A 20 -41.80 -20.09 23.73
N LEU A 21 -42.53 -20.27 22.62
CA LEU A 21 -42.48 -19.53 21.35
C LEU A 21 -41.55 -20.13 20.26
N VAL A 22 -42.17 -21.00 19.46
CA VAL A 22 -41.70 -21.40 18.13
C VAL A 22 -42.13 -20.34 17.10
N PRO A 23 -41.32 -20.09 16.04
CA PRO A 23 -41.41 -18.92 15.16
C PRO A 23 -42.16 -19.20 13.85
N LEU A 24 -42.38 -18.16 13.06
CA LEU A 24 -42.82 -18.23 11.66
C LEU A 24 -41.97 -17.26 10.83
N GLU A 25 -41.14 -17.81 9.92
CA GLU A 25 -40.40 -17.07 8.88
C GLU A 25 -40.94 -17.42 7.48
N GLU A 26 -40.80 -16.47 6.54
CA GLU A 26 -41.46 -16.37 5.24
C GLU A 26 -40.75 -17.11 4.06
N ALA A 27 -39.84 -18.04 4.35
CA ALA A 27 -39.11 -18.78 3.32
C ALA A 27 -39.03 -20.27 3.63
N ILE A 28 -39.14 -21.11 2.60
CA ILE A 28 -39.05 -22.56 2.75
C ILE A 28 -37.67 -23.02 2.30
N TYR A 29 -36.87 -23.52 3.24
CA TYR A 29 -35.53 -24.04 3.01
C TYR A 29 -35.56 -25.56 2.85
N ALA A 30 -34.90 -26.06 1.81
CA ALA A 30 -34.70 -27.49 1.57
C ALA A 30 -33.22 -27.77 1.31
N ASN A 31 -32.80 -29.03 1.43
CA ASN A 31 -31.43 -29.42 1.12
C ASN A 31 -31.12 -29.12 -0.36
N GLY A 32 -30.27 -28.12 -0.63
CA GLY A 32 -29.80 -27.79 -1.98
C GLY A 32 -30.43 -26.55 -2.63
N TYR A 33 -31.48 -25.96 -2.07
CA TYR A 33 -32.09 -24.72 -2.57
C TYR A 33 -32.95 -24.01 -1.52
N TYR A 34 -33.27 -22.74 -1.77
CA TYR A 34 -34.30 -22.02 -1.01
C TYR A 34 -35.42 -21.53 -1.94
N LEU A 35 -36.67 -21.58 -1.46
CA LEU A 35 -37.88 -21.16 -2.20
C LEU A 35 -38.61 -20.04 -1.44
N SER A 36 -38.86 -18.91 -2.13
CA SER A 36 -39.66 -17.79 -1.64
C SER A 36 -40.97 -17.67 -2.43
N VAL A 37 -42.05 -17.28 -1.75
CA VAL A 37 -43.38 -17.05 -2.34
C VAL A 37 -43.75 -15.57 -2.21
N TYR A 38 -44.09 -14.94 -3.33
CA TYR A 38 -44.51 -13.53 -3.41
C TYR A 38 -45.95 -13.41 -3.93
N PRO A 39 -46.72 -12.38 -3.53
CA PRO A 39 -46.31 -11.22 -2.73
C PRO A 39 -46.30 -11.46 -1.21
N SER A 40 -47.00 -12.49 -0.72
CA SER A 40 -47.09 -12.81 0.71
C SER A 40 -47.14 -14.32 0.97
N TYR A 41 -46.62 -14.75 2.11
CA TYR A 41 -46.71 -16.13 2.61
C TYR A 41 -47.40 -16.14 3.99
N PRO A 42 -48.39 -17.03 4.25
CA PRO A 42 -48.91 -18.08 3.38
C PRO A 42 -49.83 -17.51 2.27
N PRO A 43 -49.77 -18.02 1.03
CA PRO A 43 -50.63 -17.55 -0.06
C PRO A 43 -52.11 -17.86 0.13
N VAL A 44 -52.95 -17.10 -0.55
CA VAL A 44 -54.42 -17.20 -0.44
C VAL A 44 -55.01 -18.02 -1.59
N VAL A 45 -56.12 -18.75 -1.33
CA VAL A 45 -56.87 -19.47 -2.37
C VAL A 45 -57.30 -18.51 -3.50
N GLY A 46 -57.01 -18.87 -4.75
CA GLY A 46 -57.29 -18.02 -5.92
C GLY A 46 -56.28 -16.91 -6.20
N GLU A 47 -55.17 -16.80 -5.44
CA GLU A 47 -54.13 -15.80 -5.66
C GLU A 47 -53.12 -16.22 -6.75
N LYS A 48 -52.64 -15.24 -7.54
CA LYS A 48 -51.49 -15.42 -8.42
C LYS A 48 -50.22 -15.19 -7.64
N ILE A 49 -49.46 -16.25 -7.41
CA ILE A 49 -48.18 -16.17 -6.72
C ILE A 49 -47.00 -16.27 -7.67
N THR A 50 -45.90 -15.63 -7.26
CA THR A 50 -44.61 -15.76 -7.91
C THR A 50 -43.68 -16.55 -7.00
N LEU A 51 -43.17 -17.65 -7.53
CA LEU A 51 -42.21 -18.53 -6.88
C LEU A 51 -40.80 -18.12 -7.32
N ARG A 52 -39.91 -17.87 -6.36
CA ARG A 52 -38.49 -17.57 -6.60
C ARG A 52 -37.64 -18.62 -5.91
N LEU A 53 -36.84 -19.34 -6.68
CA LEU A 53 -35.99 -20.43 -6.20
C LEU A 53 -34.52 -20.17 -6.52
N ARG A 54 -33.64 -20.35 -5.53
CA ARG A 54 -32.17 -20.32 -5.73
C ARG A 54 -31.59 -21.68 -5.42
N THR A 55 -30.85 -22.25 -6.35
CA THR A 55 -30.08 -23.47 -6.12
C THR A 55 -28.71 -23.12 -5.55
N PHE A 56 -28.19 -23.96 -4.65
CA PHE A 56 -26.83 -23.80 -4.10
C PHE A 56 -25.74 -24.40 -4.99
N ARG A 57 -26.13 -25.15 -6.04
CA ARG A 57 -25.25 -25.76 -7.05
C ARG A 57 -25.62 -25.30 -8.47
N THR A 58 -24.65 -25.35 -9.38
CA THR A 58 -24.82 -25.03 -10.81
C THR A 58 -25.88 -25.93 -11.43
N THR A 59 -26.94 -25.33 -11.95
CA THR A 59 -28.17 -26.03 -12.34
C THR A 59 -28.52 -25.69 -13.79
N GLN A 60 -28.80 -26.72 -14.59
CA GLN A 60 -29.17 -26.57 -16.00
C GLN A 60 -30.67 -26.27 -16.17
N LYS A 61 -31.53 -26.90 -15.34
CA LYS A 61 -32.99 -26.73 -15.41
C LYS A 61 -33.62 -26.93 -14.04
N VAL A 62 -34.59 -26.09 -13.69
CA VAL A 62 -35.51 -26.30 -12.56
C VAL A 62 -36.93 -26.43 -13.10
N THR A 63 -37.68 -27.41 -12.62
CA THR A 63 -39.12 -27.56 -12.93
C THR A 63 -39.86 -27.82 -11.62
N LEU A 64 -40.94 -27.09 -11.38
CA LEU A 64 -41.82 -27.33 -10.23
C LEU A 64 -43.12 -27.98 -10.72
N TYR A 65 -43.69 -28.85 -9.90
CA TYR A 65 -45.04 -29.35 -10.07
C TYR A 65 -45.84 -29.05 -8.82
N SER A 66 -47.08 -28.59 -8.97
CA SER A 66 -48.00 -28.55 -7.83
C SER A 66 -48.36 -29.97 -7.37
N ASP A 67 -48.98 -30.08 -6.20
CA ASP A 67 -49.61 -31.29 -5.66
C ASP A 67 -50.69 -31.91 -6.57
N ARG A 68 -51.17 -31.17 -7.60
CA ARG A 68 -52.01 -31.69 -8.69
C ARG A 68 -51.24 -32.03 -9.98
N PHE A 69 -49.93 -32.20 -9.89
CA PHE A 69 -49.02 -32.54 -10.99
C PHE A 69 -49.04 -31.53 -12.16
N ARG A 70 -49.43 -30.27 -11.93
CA ARG A 70 -49.36 -29.23 -12.96
C ARG A 70 -47.96 -28.65 -13.02
N GLU A 71 -47.32 -28.74 -14.19
CA GLU A 71 -45.98 -28.17 -14.41
C GLU A 71 -46.03 -26.63 -14.29
N ILE A 72 -45.09 -26.09 -13.51
CA ILE A 72 -44.85 -24.67 -13.31
C ILE A 72 -43.51 -24.38 -13.98
N PRO A 73 -43.50 -23.86 -15.22
CA PRO A 73 -42.27 -23.56 -15.92
C PRO A 73 -41.49 -22.47 -15.18
N MET A 74 -40.20 -22.73 -14.96
CA MET A 74 -39.31 -21.80 -14.26
C MET A 74 -38.35 -21.16 -15.27
N SER A 75 -38.24 -19.84 -15.25
CA SER A 75 -37.31 -19.07 -16.08
C SER A 75 -36.15 -18.55 -15.25
N TYR A 76 -34.92 -18.73 -15.72
CA TYR A 76 -33.73 -18.24 -15.03
C TYR A 76 -33.47 -16.76 -15.36
N ARG A 77 -33.38 -15.91 -14.33
CA ARG A 77 -33.01 -14.49 -14.43
C ARG A 77 -32.41 -13.99 -13.10
N ASP A 78 -31.38 -13.16 -13.18
CA ASP A 78 -30.72 -12.50 -12.03
C ASP A 78 -30.24 -13.45 -10.93
N GLY A 79 -29.76 -14.65 -11.28
CA GLY A 79 -29.28 -15.64 -10.31
C GLY A 79 -30.37 -16.51 -9.67
N TYR A 80 -31.62 -16.39 -10.12
CA TYR A 80 -32.79 -17.10 -9.57
C TYR A 80 -33.64 -17.75 -10.66
N TRP A 81 -34.33 -18.84 -10.29
CA TRP A 81 -35.38 -19.46 -11.08
C TRP A 81 -36.74 -18.89 -10.66
N TRP A 82 -37.51 -18.40 -11.62
CA TRP A 82 -38.80 -17.73 -11.38
C TRP A 82 -39.94 -18.47 -12.06
N GLY A 83 -41.01 -18.76 -11.32
CA GLY A 83 -42.23 -19.34 -11.84
C GLY A 83 -43.46 -18.55 -11.38
N LYS A 84 -44.52 -18.57 -12.17
CA LYS A 84 -45.82 -18.02 -11.77
C LYS A 84 -46.81 -19.17 -11.60
N PHE A 85 -47.49 -19.21 -10.47
CA PHE A 85 -48.50 -20.21 -10.17
C PHE A 85 -49.80 -19.52 -9.78
N GLN A 86 -50.90 -19.90 -10.43
CA GLN A 86 -52.24 -19.51 -10.03
C GLN A 86 -52.73 -20.58 -9.05
N VAL A 87 -52.89 -20.22 -7.78
CA VAL A 87 -53.55 -21.11 -6.81
C VAL A 87 -54.99 -21.29 -7.28
N PRO A 88 -55.46 -22.52 -7.55
CA PRO A 88 -56.82 -22.75 -8.01
C PRO A 88 -57.84 -22.35 -6.93
N ASP A 89 -58.99 -21.81 -7.35
CA ASP A 89 -60.04 -21.33 -6.44
C ASP A 89 -60.71 -22.46 -5.64
N ASP A 90 -60.50 -23.73 -6.03
CA ASP A 90 -61.06 -24.93 -5.40
C ASP A 90 -60.06 -25.65 -4.46
N TYR A 91 -58.90 -25.07 -4.16
CA TYR A 91 -57.99 -25.62 -3.14
C TYR A 91 -58.59 -25.47 -1.74
N GLN A 92 -58.47 -26.51 -0.90
CA GLN A 92 -58.86 -26.42 0.50
C GLN A 92 -57.83 -25.59 1.29
N VAL A 93 -58.27 -24.88 2.33
CA VAL A 93 -57.37 -24.18 3.26
C VAL A 93 -56.58 -25.23 4.05
N GLY A 94 -55.25 -25.13 4.07
CA GLY A 94 -54.42 -26.16 4.72
C GLY A 94 -53.04 -26.34 4.11
N TRP A 95 -52.43 -27.50 4.36
CA TRP A 95 -51.10 -27.86 3.86
C TRP A 95 -51.15 -28.47 2.46
N HIS A 96 -50.36 -27.92 1.56
CA HIS A 96 -50.13 -28.38 0.18
C HIS A 96 -48.64 -28.55 -0.06
N PHE A 97 -48.22 -29.09 -1.21
CA PHE A 97 -46.81 -29.23 -1.52
C PHE A 97 -46.48 -28.99 -3.00
N PHE A 98 -45.23 -28.67 -3.27
CA PHE A 98 -44.63 -28.71 -4.60
C PHE A 98 -43.66 -29.89 -4.70
N PHE A 99 -43.62 -30.55 -5.86
CA PHE A 99 -42.48 -31.36 -6.25
C PHE A 99 -41.48 -30.47 -6.99
N VAL A 100 -40.24 -30.44 -6.53
CA VAL A 100 -39.15 -29.66 -7.11
C VAL A 100 -38.18 -30.62 -7.79
N TRP A 101 -37.98 -30.41 -9.10
CA TRP A 101 -37.10 -31.22 -9.93
C TRP A 101 -35.94 -30.32 -10.40
N ILE A 102 -34.72 -30.68 -10.03
CA ILE A 102 -33.51 -29.90 -10.31
C ILE A 102 -32.55 -30.76 -11.12
N LYS A 103 -32.27 -30.37 -12.35
CA LYS A 103 -31.24 -31.00 -13.19
C LYS A 103 -29.90 -30.32 -12.94
N GLN A 104 -29.05 -30.98 -12.16
CA GLN A 104 -27.72 -30.46 -11.81
C GLN A 104 -26.67 -30.94 -12.81
N ILE A 105 -25.66 -30.09 -13.03
CA ILE A 105 -24.48 -30.46 -13.82
C ILE A 105 -23.55 -31.23 -12.89
N GLY A 106 -23.17 -32.44 -13.30
CA GLY A 106 -22.21 -33.26 -12.56
C GLY A 106 -20.80 -32.68 -12.65
N GLU A 107 -19.93 -33.16 -11.76
CA GLU A 107 -18.54 -32.68 -11.66
C GLU A 107 -17.67 -33.17 -12.82
N GLU A 108 -18.11 -34.21 -13.53
CA GLU A 108 -17.53 -34.67 -14.80
C GLU A 108 -18.21 -33.97 -16.00
N PRO A 109 -17.43 -33.44 -16.97
CA PRO A 109 -17.97 -32.76 -18.15
C PRO A 109 -18.99 -33.63 -18.92
N GLY A 110 -20.22 -33.14 -19.05
CA GLY A 110 -21.29 -33.81 -19.79
C GLY A 110 -22.18 -34.76 -18.95
N THR A 111 -21.93 -34.90 -17.65
CA THR A 111 -22.80 -35.69 -16.75
C THR A 111 -23.91 -34.84 -16.14
N TYR A 112 -25.11 -35.42 -15.98
CA TYR A 112 -26.26 -34.77 -15.38
C TYR A 112 -27.00 -35.73 -14.46
N TYR A 113 -27.46 -35.25 -13.30
CA TYR A 113 -28.37 -36.00 -12.43
C TYR A 113 -29.57 -35.14 -12.01
N TRP A 114 -30.67 -35.81 -11.71
CA TRP A 114 -31.92 -35.20 -11.27
C TRP A 114 -32.09 -35.34 -9.77
N ASP A 115 -32.19 -34.22 -9.09
CA ASP A 115 -32.59 -34.15 -7.69
C ASP A 115 -34.11 -33.89 -7.60
N HIS A 116 -34.78 -34.65 -6.74
CA HIS A 116 -36.23 -34.64 -6.56
C HIS A 116 -36.54 -34.43 -5.09
N SER A 117 -37.28 -33.37 -4.79
CA SER A 117 -37.67 -33.05 -3.42
C SER A 117 -39.12 -32.59 -3.35
N ARG A 118 -39.74 -32.78 -2.17
CA ARG A 118 -41.10 -32.36 -1.88
C ARG A 118 -41.08 -31.28 -0.82
N VAL A 119 -41.69 -30.13 -1.11
CA VAL A 119 -41.71 -28.96 -0.23
C VAL A 119 -43.15 -28.60 0.13
N TRP A 120 -43.44 -28.57 1.43
CA TRP A 120 -44.76 -28.22 1.95
C TRP A 120 -44.93 -26.71 2.09
N TYR A 121 -46.11 -26.20 1.74
CA TYR A 121 -46.53 -24.81 1.95
C TYR A 121 -47.97 -24.77 2.47
N ARG A 122 -48.34 -23.72 3.22
CA ARG A 122 -49.69 -23.55 3.76
C ARG A 122 -50.50 -22.56 2.90
N LEU A 123 -51.79 -22.83 2.70
CA LEU A 123 -52.75 -21.91 2.11
C LEU A 123 -53.68 -21.32 3.16
N ASN A 124 -54.02 -20.04 3.00
CA ASN A 124 -54.98 -19.30 3.83
C ASN A 124 -56.24 -18.93 3.03
N ASP A 125 -57.31 -18.58 3.76
CA ASP A 125 -58.59 -18.17 3.20
C ASP A 125 -58.57 -16.74 2.62
N ARG A 126 -59.46 -16.44 1.67
CA ARG A 126 -59.61 -15.11 1.04
C ARG A 126 -60.19 -14.13 2.07
N PRO A 127 -59.51 -13.02 2.42
CA PRO A 127 -60.10 -12.03 3.32
C PRO A 127 -61.30 -11.35 2.66
N ALA A 128 -62.40 -11.20 3.42
CA ALA A 128 -63.60 -10.51 2.97
C ALA A 128 -63.28 -9.03 2.65
N LYS A 129 -63.67 -8.57 1.45
CA LYS A 129 -63.45 -7.19 0.99
C LYS A 129 -64.14 -6.17 1.90
N LEU A 130 -63.37 -5.31 2.57
CA LEU A 130 -63.86 -4.04 3.13
C LEU A 130 -63.95 -2.96 2.02
N PRO A 131 -64.90 -2.01 2.12
CA PRO A 131 -65.16 -1.00 1.08
C PRO A 131 -64.06 0.08 1.04
N PRO A 132 -63.80 0.69 -0.14
CA PRO A 132 -62.68 1.59 -0.33
C PRO A 132 -62.95 3.01 0.21
N ALA A 133 -62.00 3.54 0.98
CA ALA A 133 -61.94 4.96 1.33
C ALA A 133 -61.33 5.77 0.16
N LYS A 134 -62.05 6.82 -0.27
CA LYS A 134 -61.63 7.82 -1.27
C LYS A 134 -60.67 8.84 -0.67
N LEU A 135 -59.72 9.35 -1.47
CA LEU A 135 -59.16 10.73 -1.48
C LEU A 135 -58.33 10.90 -2.80
N PRO A 136 -58.00 12.13 -3.26
CA PRO A 136 -58.47 12.68 -4.53
C PRO A 136 -57.46 12.70 -5.70
N LEU A 137 -58.00 12.90 -6.92
CA LEU A 137 -57.28 13.06 -8.19
C LEU A 137 -56.53 14.39 -8.32
N VAL A 138 -55.33 14.34 -8.90
CA VAL A 138 -54.72 15.45 -9.64
C VAL A 138 -54.40 14.98 -11.07
N LYS A 139 -54.95 15.70 -12.05
CA LYS A 139 -54.79 15.50 -13.49
C LYS A 139 -53.43 16.00 -13.99
N ARG A 140 -52.83 15.30 -14.96
CA ARG A 140 -51.92 15.90 -15.95
C ARG A 140 -52.39 15.50 -17.36
N ASN A 141 -52.68 16.51 -18.17
CA ASN A 141 -52.96 16.40 -19.61
C ASN A 141 -51.66 16.13 -20.40
N GLY A 142 -51.81 15.59 -21.62
CA GLY A 142 -50.76 15.21 -22.59
C GLY A 142 -49.86 16.36 -23.09
N SER A 143 -48.97 16.21 -24.06
CA SER A 143 -48.90 15.29 -25.22
C SER A 143 -47.54 15.49 -25.96
N ILE A 144 -46.92 14.46 -26.59
CA ILE A 144 -46.49 14.28 -28.03
C ILE A 144 -45.00 13.85 -28.09
N THR A 145 -44.62 12.63 -28.51
CA THR A 145 -44.31 12.03 -29.86
C THR A 145 -43.04 12.50 -30.60
N GLN A 146 -42.11 11.55 -30.87
CA GLN A 146 -41.35 11.25 -32.12
C GLN A 146 -40.30 10.15 -31.84
N GLU A 147 -40.45 8.92 -32.33
CA GLU A 147 -40.01 8.35 -33.63
C GLU A 147 -38.49 8.30 -33.87
N VAL A 148 -37.97 7.07 -34.01
CA VAL A 148 -36.60 6.72 -34.40
C VAL A 148 -36.69 6.03 -35.76
N ALA A 149 -35.92 6.52 -36.74
CA ALA A 149 -35.82 5.96 -38.09
C ALA A 149 -34.52 5.14 -38.28
N GLU A 150 -34.63 4.15 -39.16
CA GLU A 150 -33.69 3.07 -39.54
C GLU A 150 -32.44 3.51 -40.32
N ILE A 151 -31.42 2.64 -40.38
CA ILE A 151 -30.53 2.51 -41.55
C ILE A 151 -30.24 1.03 -41.89
N ALA A 152 -30.60 0.72 -43.14
CA ALA A 152 -30.36 -0.36 -44.13
C ALA A 152 -29.30 -1.48 -43.98
N ILE A 153 -29.61 -2.59 -44.68
CA ILE A 153 -28.79 -3.77 -45.06
C ILE A 153 -28.51 -3.73 -46.57
N ALA A 154 -27.36 -4.24 -47.03
CA ALA A 154 -27.19 -4.83 -48.37
C ALA A 154 -26.06 -5.90 -48.40
N GLU A 155 -26.16 -6.81 -49.38
CA GLU A 155 -25.69 -8.20 -49.43
C GLU A 155 -24.42 -8.48 -50.28
N ASN A 156 -23.79 -9.65 -49.97
CA ASN A 156 -23.10 -10.68 -50.80
C ASN A 156 -21.83 -10.39 -51.64
N GLU A 157 -20.76 -11.21 -51.45
CA GLU A 157 -20.32 -12.28 -52.40
C GLU A 157 -19.13 -13.13 -51.87
N VAL A 158 -18.91 -14.28 -52.51
CA VAL A 158 -18.21 -15.53 -52.10
C VAL A 158 -16.74 -15.59 -52.57
N GLY A 159 -15.87 -16.28 -51.80
CA GLY A 159 -14.58 -16.82 -52.26
C GLY A 159 -13.98 -17.88 -51.31
N GLU A 160 -13.66 -19.08 -51.83
CA GLU A 160 -13.10 -20.24 -51.08
C GLU A 160 -11.55 -20.15 -50.81
N PRO A 161 -10.86 -21.22 -50.35
CA PRO A 161 -10.38 -21.43 -48.99
C PRO A 161 -8.85 -21.26 -48.86
N GLY A 162 -8.41 -20.45 -47.90
CA GLY A 162 -6.98 -20.23 -47.61
C GLY A 162 -6.59 -20.82 -46.25
N PHE A 163 -5.58 -21.70 -46.27
CA PHE A 163 -4.91 -22.33 -45.14
C PHE A 163 -4.90 -21.50 -43.84
N LEU A 164 -5.38 -22.08 -42.74
CA LEU A 164 -5.08 -21.60 -41.39
C LEU A 164 -3.58 -21.78 -41.12
N GLN A 165 -2.77 -20.79 -41.48
CA GLN A 165 -1.51 -20.56 -40.77
C GLN A 165 -1.89 -20.16 -39.35
N VAL A 166 -1.49 -20.98 -38.38
CA VAL A 166 -1.51 -20.60 -36.97
C VAL A 166 -0.58 -19.40 -36.84
N GLU A 167 -1.15 -18.20 -36.73
CA GLU A 167 -0.40 -17.00 -36.37
C GLU A 167 0.24 -17.25 -35.00
N ALA A 168 1.54 -17.51 -34.98
CA ALA A 168 2.34 -17.30 -33.79
C ALA A 168 2.30 -15.80 -33.49
N LEU A 169 1.70 -15.42 -32.35
CA LEU A 169 1.73 -14.04 -31.89
C LEU A 169 3.21 -13.62 -31.70
N PRO A 170 3.59 -12.39 -32.07
CA PRO A 170 5.00 -12.02 -32.18
C PRO A 170 5.70 -12.06 -30.83
N LEU A 171 6.92 -12.59 -30.81
CA LEU A 171 7.88 -12.40 -29.72
C LEU A 171 8.12 -10.90 -29.56
N VAL A 172 7.65 -10.33 -28.45
CA VAL A 172 7.82 -8.92 -28.12
C VAL A 172 8.99 -8.80 -27.16
N VAL A 173 10.12 -8.34 -27.65
CA VAL A 173 11.25 -7.89 -26.83
C VAL A 173 11.12 -6.38 -26.69
N LYS A 174 11.13 -5.87 -25.47
CA LYS A 174 11.16 -4.44 -25.17
C LYS A 174 12.21 -4.18 -24.12
N GLY A 175 13.01 -3.13 -24.28
CA GLY A 175 13.95 -2.81 -23.22
C GLY A 175 14.80 -1.59 -23.45
N THR A 176 15.64 -1.32 -22.47
CA THR A 176 16.58 -0.21 -22.49
C THR A 176 17.89 -0.64 -21.83
N LYS A 177 19.02 -0.41 -22.49
CA LYS A 177 20.35 -0.47 -21.88
C LYS A 177 20.94 0.93 -21.90
N SER A 178 21.30 1.47 -20.74
CA SER A 178 21.95 2.78 -20.63
C SER A 178 23.30 2.64 -19.94
N LEU A 179 24.35 3.25 -20.51
CA LEU A 179 25.63 3.48 -19.85
C LEU A 179 25.83 4.98 -19.75
N SER A 180 25.99 5.49 -18.54
CA SER A 180 26.37 6.87 -18.26
C SER A 180 27.74 6.90 -17.59
N PHE A 181 28.60 7.82 -18.00
CA PHE A 181 29.86 8.07 -17.31
C PHE A 181 30.08 9.56 -17.13
N THR A 182 30.78 9.93 -16.07
CA THR A 182 31.26 11.29 -15.84
C THR A 182 32.69 11.24 -15.32
N SER A 183 33.57 12.04 -15.91
CA SER A 183 34.95 12.25 -15.49
C SER A 183 35.15 13.75 -15.29
N ARG A 184 35.52 14.14 -14.08
CA ARG A 184 35.78 15.53 -13.69
C ARG A 184 37.22 15.67 -13.24
N SER A 185 37.96 16.58 -13.83
CA SER A 185 39.28 17.00 -13.35
C SER A 185 39.32 18.48 -13.03
N LEU A 186 40.17 18.85 -12.08
CA LEU A 186 40.45 20.22 -11.64
C LEU A 186 41.96 20.41 -11.54
N GLU A 187 42.49 21.42 -12.21
CA GLU A 187 43.80 22.00 -11.95
C GLU A 187 43.56 23.37 -11.27
N GLY A 188 44.20 23.61 -10.11
CA GLY A 188 43.98 24.82 -9.30
C GLY A 188 42.94 24.63 -8.19
N SER A 189 42.30 25.71 -7.75
CA SER A 189 41.27 25.68 -6.70
C SER A 189 40.00 26.37 -7.17
N ARG A 190 38.88 25.66 -7.10
CA ARG A 190 37.55 26.16 -7.41
C ARG A 190 36.58 25.71 -6.33
N GLU A 191 36.01 26.66 -5.61
CA GLU A 191 35.01 26.39 -4.58
C GLU A 191 33.79 25.66 -5.18
N GLY A 192 33.35 24.59 -4.51
CA GLY A 192 32.21 23.77 -4.94
C GLY A 192 32.49 22.81 -6.11
N TYR A 193 33.73 22.65 -6.58
CA TYR A 193 34.09 21.69 -7.63
C TYR A 193 34.92 20.52 -7.09
N ALA A 194 34.36 19.31 -7.12
CA ALA A 194 35.06 18.09 -6.72
C ALA A 194 35.45 17.24 -7.95
N PRO A 195 36.75 16.92 -8.14
CA PRO A 195 37.18 15.99 -9.19
C PRO A 195 36.75 14.56 -8.84
N GLY A 196 36.57 13.72 -9.86
CA GLY A 196 36.18 12.34 -9.66
C GLY A 196 35.71 11.64 -10.93
N LEU A 197 35.60 10.32 -10.85
CA LEU A 197 35.05 9.46 -11.88
C LEU A 197 33.76 8.84 -11.35
N SER A 198 32.71 8.81 -12.17
CA SER A 198 31.54 7.99 -11.94
C SER A 198 31.10 7.25 -13.19
N ARG A 199 30.56 6.05 -12.99
CA ARG A 199 29.96 5.21 -14.04
C ARG A 199 28.67 4.61 -13.49
N GLU A 200 27.62 4.72 -14.29
CA GLU A 200 26.31 4.14 -14.01
C GLU A 200 25.88 3.33 -15.23
N GLU A 201 25.47 2.08 -15.00
CA GLU A 201 24.90 1.23 -16.03
C GLU A 201 23.53 0.77 -15.60
N SER A 202 22.58 0.74 -16.53
CA SER A 202 21.28 0.12 -16.34
C SER A 202 20.91 -0.71 -17.55
N LEU A 203 20.26 -1.84 -17.31
CA LEU A 203 19.65 -2.70 -18.30
C LEU A 203 18.28 -3.08 -17.76
N ARG A 204 17.24 -2.85 -18.56
CA ARG A 204 15.87 -3.28 -18.29
C ARG A 204 15.35 -3.92 -19.55
N LEU A 205 15.10 -5.21 -19.52
CA LEU A 205 14.57 -5.96 -20.66
C LEU A 205 13.34 -6.72 -20.20
N SER A 206 12.29 -6.66 -21.00
CA SER A 206 11.09 -7.46 -20.87
C SER A 206 10.84 -8.19 -22.17
N VAL A 207 10.64 -9.49 -22.10
CA VAL A 207 10.34 -10.35 -23.24
C VAL A 207 9.02 -11.03 -22.98
N ALA A 208 8.04 -10.80 -23.84
CA ALA A 208 6.73 -11.43 -23.78
C ALA A 208 6.48 -12.18 -25.08
N CYS A 209 5.98 -13.41 -24.99
CA CYS A 209 5.65 -14.22 -26.14
C CYS A 209 4.44 -15.10 -25.82
N GLN A 210 3.53 -15.27 -26.78
CA GLN A 210 2.45 -16.23 -26.69
C GLN A 210 2.46 -17.13 -27.93
N ALA A 211 2.87 -18.38 -27.73
CA ALA A 211 2.92 -19.39 -28.76
C ALA A 211 1.83 -20.44 -28.49
N GLY A 212 0.67 -20.29 -29.13
CA GLY A 212 -0.48 -21.16 -28.90
C GLY A 212 -1.01 -21.10 -27.46
N ASP A 213 -0.94 -22.22 -26.75
CA ASP A 213 -1.33 -22.36 -25.34
C ASP A 213 -0.19 -22.03 -24.36
N THR A 214 0.99 -21.67 -24.87
CA THR A 214 2.18 -21.40 -24.07
C THR A 214 2.45 -19.89 -24.00
N GLN A 215 2.51 -19.35 -22.79
CA GLN A 215 2.86 -17.96 -22.50
C GLN A 215 4.26 -17.90 -21.89
N ILE A 216 5.11 -17.00 -22.37
CA ILE A 216 6.46 -16.76 -21.86
C ILE A 216 6.58 -15.29 -21.47
N ASP A 217 6.94 -15.03 -20.23
CA ASP A 217 7.20 -13.69 -19.67
C ASP A 217 8.59 -13.69 -19.04
N ALA A 218 9.55 -12.95 -19.60
CA ALA A 218 10.87 -12.79 -19.04
C ALA A 218 11.19 -11.33 -18.72
N ASN A 219 11.91 -11.08 -17.64
CA ASN A 219 12.41 -9.80 -17.22
C ASN A 219 13.88 -9.90 -16.81
N LEU A 220 14.70 -8.97 -17.27
CA LEU A 220 16.09 -8.82 -16.87
C LEU A 220 16.32 -7.37 -16.45
N ILE A 221 16.73 -7.17 -15.21
CA ILE A 221 17.08 -5.88 -14.64
C ILE A 221 18.53 -6.00 -14.17
N SER A 222 19.41 -5.14 -14.62
CA SER A 222 20.77 -5.02 -14.11
C SER A 222 21.08 -3.55 -13.90
N THR A 223 21.55 -3.18 -12.72
CA THR A 223 21.98 -1.82 -12.42
C THR A 223 23.33 -1.87 -11.74
N SER A 224 24.27 -1.02 -12.17
CA SER A 224 25.56 -0.87 -11.49
C SER A 224 25.93 0.61 -11.36
N VAL A 225 26.45 0.99 -10.20
CA VAL A 225 26.93 2.35 -9.91
C VAL A 225 28.32 2.24 -9.30
N ALA A 226 29.28 2.99 -9.83
CA ALA A 226 30.63 3.12 -9.29
C ALA A 226 31.02 4.60 -9.25
N GLY A 227 31.49 5.09 -8.09
CA GLY A 227 31.90 6.48 -7.91
C GLY A 227 32.82 6.69 -6.70
N THR A 228 33.45 7.87 -6.59
CA THR A 228 34.44 8.18 -5.54
C THR A 228 33.83 8.38 -4.14
N THR A 229 32.53 8.65 -4.05
CA THR A 229 31.79 8.86 -2.78
C THR A 229 30.74 7.79 -2.49
N GLN A 230 30.50 6.87 -3.43
CA GLN A 230 29.51 5.80 -3.32
C GLN A 230 30.20 4.44 -3.39
N ILE A 231 29.91 3.56 -2.43
CA ILE A 231 30.34 2.17 -2.47
C ILE A 231 29.74 1.54 -3.74
N SER A 232 30.55 0.85 -4.55
CA SER A 232 30.07 0.22 -5.78
C SER A 232 28.84 -0.66 -5.50
N GLN A 233 27.70 -0.32 -6.10
CA GLN A 233 26.44 -1.05 -5.95
C GLN A 233 26.10 -1.74 -7.26
N ARG A 234 25.78 -3.04 -7.21
CA ARG A 234 25.30 -3.81 -8.37
C ARG A 234 24.07 -4.63 -7.95
N ASP A 235 22.96 -4.50 -8.68
CA ASP A 235 21.74 -5.29 -8.50
C ASP A 235 21.39 -5.92 -9.86
N ASP A 236 21.44 -7.25 -9.92
CA ASP A 236 21.08 -8.04 -11.09
C ASP A 236 19.90 -8.94 -10.72
N ARG A 237 18.83 -8.86 -11.51
CA ARG A 237 17.64 -9.69 -11.39
C ARG A 237 17.22 -10.22 -12.74
N VAL A 238 16.98 -11.51 -12.80
CA VAL A 238 16.49 -12.19 -14.00
C VAL A 238 15.28 -13.00 -13.61
N SER A 239 14.18 -12.95 -14.33
CA SER A 239 13.07 -13.87 -14.14
C SER A 239 12.51 -14.28 -15.49
N VAL A 240 12.18 -15.55 -15.66
CA VAL A 240 11.54 -16.09 -16.86
C VAL A 240 10.44 -16.99 -16.37
N LEU A 241 9.21 -16.76 -16.82
CA LEU A 241 8.04 -17.53 -16.47
C LEU A 241 7.44 -18.09 -17.75
N ILE A 242 7.33 -19.41 -17.81
CA ILE A 242 6.70 -20.12 -18.90
C ILE A 242 5.44 -20.78 -18.34
N LYS A 243 4.28 -20.50 -18.93
CA LYS A 243 2.99 -21.10 -18.54
C LYS A 243 2.42 -21.86 -19.71
N ARG A 244 1.94 -23.08 -19.47
CA ARG A 244 1.22 -23.88 -20.46
C ARG A 244 0.15 -24.71 -19.77
N GLY A 245 -1.12 -24.40 -20.03
CA GLY A 245 -2.25 -25.03 -19.35
C GLY A 245 -2.13 -24.91 -17.82
N SER A 246 -2.02 -26.04 -17.13
CA SER A 246 -1.86 -26.11 -15.67
C SER A 246 -0.40 -26.23 -15.19
N THR A 247 0.57 -26.06 -16.09
CA THR A 247 2.01 -26.16 -15.80
C THR A 247 2.67 -24.80 -15.90
N GLU A 248 3.51 -24.47 -14.91
CA GLU A 248 4.30 -23.25 -14.82
C GLU A 248 5.77 -23.62 -14.59
N ALA A 249 6.68 -22.98 -15.32
CA ALA A 249 8.12 -23.13 -15.13
C ALA A 249 8.76 -21.73 -14.99
N TYR A 250 9.40 -21.49 -13.85
CA TYR A 250 10.18 -20.29 -13.55
C TYR A 250 11.68 -20.55 -13.73
N PHE A 251 12.42 -19.59 -14.29
CA PHE A 251 13.88 -19.58 -14.35
C PHE A 251 14.41 -18.21 -13.89
N GLY A 252 15.56 -18.18 -13.22
CA GLY A 252 16.12 -16.98 -12.58
C GLY A 252 15.60 -16.78 -11.17
N ASP A 253 15.43 -15.55 -10.74
CA ASP A 253 14.96 -15.13 -9.44
C ASP A 253 13.45 -15.31 -9.27
N PHE A 254 13.08 -16.02 -8.20
CA PHE A 254 11.70 -16.21 -7.78
C PHE A 254 11.65 -16.32 -6.24
N THR A 255 10.47 -16.09 -5.67
CA THR A 255 10.21 -16.44 -4.28
C THR A 255 9.65 -17.85 -4.25
N ALA A 256 10.39 -18.79 -3.66
CA ALA A 256 9.87 -20.13 -3.43
C ALA A 256 8.75 -20.06 -2.39
N ASP A 257 7.59 -20.62 -2.70
CA ASP A 257 6.44 -20.69 -1.80
C ASP A 257 6.02 -22.16 -1.65
N LEU A 258 6.74 -22.87 -0.76
CA LEU A 258 6.36 -24.21 -0.29
C LEU A 258 5.88 -24.09 1.16
N ASN A 259 4.75 -23.41 1.36
CA ASN A 259 4.17 -23.15 2.69
C ASN A 259 2.99 -24.07 3.03
N GLU A 260 2.71 -25.10 2.23
CA GLU A 260 1.62 -26.06 2.49
C GLU A 260 1.83 -26.88 3.77
N THR A 261 3.10 -27.15 4.08
CA THR A 261 3.57 -27.93 5.23
C THR A 261 4.32 -27.03 6.21
N GLU A 262 4.41 -27.45 7.47
CA GLU A 262 5.09 -26.66 8.52
C GLU A 262 6.55 -27.08 8.68
N PHE A 263 6.82 -28.38 8.62
CA PHE A 263 8.15 -28.94 8.84
C PHE A 263 8.97 -28.97 7.56
N ALA A 264 8.36 -29.36 6.44
CA ALA A 264 8.98 -29.32 5.12
C ALA A 264 8.57 -28.05 4.36
N ARG A 265 8.89 -26.88 4.92
CA ARG A 265 8.58 -25.58 4.32
C ARG A 265 9.78 -24.92 3.67
N LEU A 266 9.54 -24.11 2.65
CA LEU A 266 10.55 -23.23 2.05
C LEU A 266 9.90 -21.94 1.59
N ASN A 267 10.27 -20.84 2.25
CA ASN A 267 9.87 -19.49 1.89
C ASN A 267 11.12 -18.60 1.84
N LYS A 268 11.75 -18.54 0.66
CA LYS A 268 13.00 -17.81 0.43
C LYS A 268 12.98 -17.16 -0.94
N VAL A 269 13.68 -16.04 -1.07
CA VAL A 269 14.04 -15.49 -2.39
C VAL A 269 15.22 -16.31 -2.92
N LEU A 270 15.00 -17.02 -4.03
CA LEU A 270 15.93 -17.95 -4.64
C LEU A 270 16.21 -17.53 -6.09
N SER A 271 17.35 -17.96 -6.63
CA SER A 271 17.70 -17.82 -8.05
C SER A 271 17.97 -19.19 -8.65
N GLY A 272 17.17 -19.65 -9.60
CA GLY A 272 17.29 -20.99 -10.19
C GLY A 272 16.13 -21.37 -11.09
N VAL A 273 15.68 -22.61 -11.02
CA VAL A 273 14.55 -23.15 -11.79
C VAL A 273 13.49 -23.67 -10.83
N GLN A 274 12.22 -23.38 -11.11
CA GLN A 274 11.06 -23.99 -10.45
C GLN A 274 10.09 -24.51 -11.51
N LEU A 275 9.55 -25.70 -11.29
CA LEU A 275 8.50 -26.32 -12.09
C LEU A 275 7.31 -26.60 -11.19
N LYS A 276 6.11 -26.22 -11.61
CA LYS A 276 4.86 -26.47 -10.91
C LYS A 276 3.83 -26.97 -11.90
N GLY A 277 3.08 -28.00 -11.57
CA GLY A 277 2.03 -28.51 -12.46
C GLY A 277 0.95 -29.28 -11.73
N GLU A 278 -0.30 -29.10 -12.15
CA GLU A 278 -1.46 -29.82 -11.62
C GLU A 278 -2.20 -30.53 -12.77
N HIS A 279 -2.21 -31.86 -12.76
CA HIS A 279 -2.83 -32.69 -13.80
C HIS A 279 -3.82 -33.68 -13.19
N GLY A 280 -5.11 -33.31 -13.21
CA GLY A 280 -6.19 -34.10 -12.63
C GLY A 280 -5.99 -34.30 -11.12
N ARG A 281 -5.67 -35.54 -10.74
CA ARG A 281 -5.42 -35.92 -9.33
C ARG A 281 -3.96 -35.77 -8.89
N PHE A 282 -3.03 -35.47 -9.79
CA PHE A 282 -1.60 -35.40 -9.48
C PHE A 282 -1.11 -33.96 -9.55
N GLY A 283 -0.42 -33.50 -8.51
CA GLY A 283 0.31 -32.24 -8.50
C GLY A 283 1.81 -32.51 -8.34
N LEU A 284 2.66 -31.67 -8.93
CA LEU A 284 4.10 -31.72 -8.76
C LEU A 284 4.66 -30.31 -8.67
N THR A 285 5.45 -30.04 -7.64
CA THR A 285 6.32 -28.87 -7.56
C THR A 285 7.75 -29.35 -7.43
N ALA A 286 8.67 -28.83 -8.22
CA ALA A 286 10.10 -29.07 -8.10
C ALA A 286 10.86 -27.74 -8.23
N LEU A 287 11.99 -27.59 -7.55
CA LEU A 287 12.87 -26.44 -7.71
C LEU A 287 14.34 -26.83 -7.51
N TYR A 288 15.23 -26.07 -8.13
CA TYR A 288 16.67 -26.17 -8.00
C TYR A 288 17.26 -24.77 -8.14
N SER A 289 17.95 -24.25 -7.14
CA SER A 289 18.27 -22.82 -7.04
C SER A 289 19.39 -22.52 -6.05
N SER A 290 19.86 -21.27 -6.02
CA SER A 290 20.76 -20.72 -5.02
C SER A 290 20.05 -19.60 -4.23
N PRO A 291 20.10 -19.58 -2.88
CA PRO A 291 19.53 -18.50 -2.08
C PRO A 291 20.31 -17.18 -2.18
N LYS A 292 19.60 -16.05 -2.05
CA LYS A 292 20.20 -14.69 -2.08
C LYS A 292 20.71 -14.18 -0.73
N GLY A 293 20.42 -14.87 0.37
CA GLY A 293 20.78 -14.45 1.72
C GLY A 293 20.43 -15.48 2.79
N VAL A 294 20.79 -15.18 4.03
CA VAL A 294 20.56 -16.00 5.21
C VAL A 294 19.52 -15.32 6.09
N ALA A 295 18.47 -16.05 6.46
CA ALA A 295 17.43 -15.54 7.34
C ALA A 295 18.00 -15.11 8.71
N ARG A 296 17.39 -14.08 9.28
CA ARG A 296 17.67 -13.49 10.59
C ARG A 296 16.34 -13.07 11.22
N VAL A 297 16.28 -13.12 12.54
CA VAL A 297 15.18 -12.54 13.32
C VAL A 297 15.81 -11.68 14.41
N SER A 298 15.39 -10.42 14.47
CA SER A 298 15.72 -9.51 15.55
C SER A 298 14.50 -9.31 16.44
N ARG A 299 14.69 -9.43 17.75
CA ARG A 299 13.67 -9.15 18.78
C ARG A 299 14.24 -8.13 19.74
N PHE A 300 13.49 -7.07 20.00
CA PHE A 300 13.86 -6.05 20.96
C PHE A 300 12.62 -5.40 21.55
N TYR A 301 12.76 -4.86 22.76
CA TYR A 301 11.76 -3.98 23.33
C TYR A 301 11.93 -2.56 22.79
N GLY A 302 10.84 -1.78 22.76
CA GLY A 302 10.93 -0.36 22.49
C GLY A 302 11.84 0.37 23.47
N ASP A 303 12.19 1.59 23.13
CA ASP A 303 13.03 2.48 23.95
C ASP A 303 12.27 3.78 24.34
N GLY A 304 10.96 3.83 24.11
CA GLY A 304 10.14 5.03 24.28
C GLY A 304 10.22 6.02 23.11
N THR A 305 11.00 5.72 22.06
CA THR A 305 11.16 6.58 20.87
C THR A 305 10.41 6.02 19.65
N GLN A 306 10.58 6.65 18.48
CA GLN A 306 10.09 6.11 17.21
C GLN A 306 11.17 5.28 16.48
N GLY A 307 12.37 5.15 17.05
CA GLY A 307 13.58 4.65 16.42
C GLY A 307 14.56 5.78 16.03
N PRO A 308 15.62 5.48 15.26
CA PRO A 308 15.83 4.24 14.49
C PRO A 308 16.26 3.03 15.35
N TYR A 309 15.63 1.88 15.11
CA TYR A 309 15.98 0.59 15.73
C TYR A 309 16.86 -0.22 14.80
N SER A 310 18.01 -0.69 15.31
CA SER A 310 18.93 -1.55 14.54
C SER A 310 18.45 -2.99 14.49
N LEU A 311 18.50 -3.59 13.30
CA LEU A 311 18.17 -4.99 13.05
C LEU A 311 19.36 -5.92 13.31
N GLY A 312 20.58 -5.37 13.50
CA GLY A 312 21.79 -6.16 13.71
C GLY A 312 22.24 -6.95 12.47
N ALA A 313 21.93 -6.45 11.26
CA ALA A 313 22.44 -7.03 10.02
C ALA A 313 23.98 -6.91 9.97
N THR A 314 24.66 -7.98 9.54
CA THR A 314 26.13 -8.04 9.49
C THR A 314 26.65 -7.41 8.19
N GLN A 315 25.86 -7.49 7.12
CA GLN A 315 26.07 -6.79 5.85
C GLN A 315 24.84 -5.95 5.51
N LYS A 316 24.08 -6.35 4.48
CA LYS A 316 22.92 -5.60 3.98
C LYS A 316 21.67 -6.46 4.11
N VAL A 317 20.58 -5.81 4.51
CA VAL A 317 19.28 -6.45 4.53
C VAL A 317 18.83 -6.65 3.08
N VAL A 318 18.52 -7.88 2.70
CA VAL A 318 17.98 -8.21 1.37
C VAL A 318 16.68 -7.44 1.18
N ILE A 319 16.61 -6.67 0.10
CA ILE A 319 15.47 -5.79 -0.19
C ILE A 319 14.16 -6.60 -0.22
N ASN A 320 13.13 -6.10 0.46
CA ASN A 320 11.82 -6.71 0.62
C ASN A 320 11.76 -8.03 1.41
N SER A 321 12.87 -8.46 2.02
CA SER A 321 12.87 -9.64 2.89
C SER A 321 12.17 -9.38 4.22
N GLU A 322 12.10 -8.11 4.68
CA GLU A 322 11.74 -7.86 6.07
C GLU A 322 10.23 -7.95 6.35
N ARG A 323 9.89 -8.42 7.55
CA ARG A 323 8.54 -8.49 8.10
C ARG A 323 8.60 -8.00 9.55
N VAL A 324 7.88 -6.91 9.84
CA VAL A 324 7.88 -6.26 11.16
C VAL A 324 6.56 -6.56 11.89
N LEU A 325 6.66 -7.03 13.13
CA LEU A 325 5.55 -7.22 14.05
C LEU A 325 5.78 -6.37 15.31
N LEU A 326 4.73 -5.72 15.80
CA LEU A 326 4.70 -4.98 17.06
C LEU A 326 3.68 -5.64 17.98
N ASN A 327 4.11 -6.22 19.10
CA ASN A 327 3.27 -7.03 20.00
C ASN A 327 2.49 -8.15 19.26
N GLY A 328 3.11 -8.72 18.22
CA GLY A 328 2.49 -9.73 17.36
C GLY A 328 1.58 -9.18 16.25
N GLU A 329 1.34 -7.87 16.17
CA GLU A 329 0.58 -7.25 15.09
C GLU A 329 1.47 -6.84 13.92
N THR A 330 1.11 -7.28 12.70
CA THR A 330 1.86 -6.96 11.48
C THR A 330 1.82 -5.47 11.15
N GLN A 331 2.99 -4.91 10.85
CA GLN A 331 3.17 -3.51 10.49
C GLN A 331 3.33 -3.36 8.98
N ARG A 332 2.77 -2.28 8.41
CA ARG A 332 2.88 -1.99 6.98
C ARG A 332 4.00 -0.98 6.71
N ARG A 333 4.92 -1.35 5.81
CA ARG A 333 5.98 -0.45 5.36
C ARG A 333 5.38 0.77 4.64
N GLY A 334 5.90 1.96 4.92
CA GLY A 334 5.47 3.24 4.36
C GLY A 334 4.39 3.92 5.20
N ASP A 335 3.45 3.15 5.75
CA ASP A 335 2.37 3.66 6.60
C ASP A 335 2.77 3.68 8.07
N ASP A 336 3.18 2.52 8.59
CA ASP A 336 3.44 2.28 10.01
C ASP A 336 4.94 2.37 10.35
N TYR A 337 5.84 2.12 9.38
CA TYR A 337 7.29 2.25 9.55
C TYR A 337 8.05 2.48 8.23
N THR A 338 9.33 2.87 8.31
CA THR A 338 10.30 2.90 7.20
C THR A 338 11.54 2.07 7.53
N ILE A 339 12.28 1.61 6.51
CA ILE A 339 13.52 0.83 6.65
C ILE A 339 14.65 1.42 5.81
N ASP A 340 15.87 1.38 6.35
CA ASP A 340 17.12 1.54 5.61
C ASP A 340 17.78 0.15 5.44
N TYR A 341 17.87 -0.33 4.19
CA TYR A 341 18.36 -1.68 3.87
C TYR A 341 19.88 -1.82 3.99
N ASP A 342 20.62 -0.72 3.78
CA ASP A 342 22.08 -0.73 3.87
C ASP A 342 22.52 -0.57 5.33
N ALA A 343 21.84 0.29 6.09
CA ALA A 343 22.10 0.46 7.52
C ALA A 343 21.44 -0.61 8.39
N GLY A 344 20.46 -1.35 7.85
CA GLY A 344 19.70 -2.35 8.59
C GLY A 344 18.93 -1.77 9.76
N THR A 345 18.23 -0.64 9.57
CA THR A 345 17.48 0.04 10.63
C THR A 345 16.02 0.30 10.26
N ILE A 346 15.11 0.28 11.25
CA ILE A 346 13.69 0.62 11.06
C ILE A 346 13.25 1.82 11.93
N THR A 347 12.29 2.61 11.45
CA THR A 347 11.72 3.76 12.17
C THR A 347 10.20 3.72 12.08
N PHE A 348 9.50 3.72 13.22
CA PHE A 348 8.04 3.70 13.29
C PHE A 348 7.45 5.09 13.02
N ARG A 349 6.26 5.12 12.45
CA ARG A 349 5.53 6.34 12.11
C ARG A 349 4.34 6.50 13.05
N ARG A 350 4.05 7.75 13.43
CA ARG A 350 2.83 8.16 14.15
C ARG A 350 2.63 7.56 15.55
N ARG A 351 3.63 6.89 16.12
CA ARG A 351 3.62 6.39 17.50
C ARG A 351 5.03 6.14 18.01
N THR A 352 5.25 6.40 19.30
CA THR A 352 6.44 5.91 20.03
C THR A 352 6.22 4.46 20.45
N ILE A 353 7.30 3.70 20.55
CA ILE A 353 7.25 2.29 20.96
C ILE A 353 7.62 2.22 22.43
N LEU A 354 6.66 1.82 23.26
CA LEU A 354 6.84 1.69 24.71
C LEU A 354 7.98 0.73 25.05
N THR A 355 8.63 0.95 26.19
CA THR A 355 9.72 0.09 26.69
C THR A 355 9.30 -1.33 27.02
N THR A 356 7.99 -1.60 27.08
CA THR A 356 7.38 -2.92 27.27
C THR A 356 6.87 -3.53 25.96
N ALA A 357 6.83 -2.77 24.87
CA ALA A 357 6.33 -3.26 23.59
C ALA A 357 7.42 -4.04 22.86
N MET A 358 7.13 -5.30 22.53
CA MET A 358 8.04 -6.18 21.80
C MET A 358 7.93 -5.93 20.30
N VAL A 359 9.06 -5.64 19.67
CA VAL A 359 9.21 -5.59 18.21
C VAL A 359 9.93 -6.84 17.75
N GLU A 360 9.34 -7.56 16.80
CA GLU A 360 9.96 -8.69 16.10
C GLU A 360 10.13 -8.34 14.63
N VAL A 361 11.34 -8.51 14.10
CA VAL A 361 11.65 -8.26 12.69
C VAL A 361 12.35 -9.49 12.12
N ALA A 362 11.70 -10.18 11.19
CA ALA A 362 12.32 -11.22 10.38
C ALA A 362 12.86 -10.60 9.08
N PHE A 363 14.08 -10.92 8.65
CA PHE A 363 14.70 -10.41 7.42
C PHE A 363 15.79 -11.37 6.91
N ASP A 364 16.24 -11.21 5.66
CA ASP A 364 17.39 -11.96 5.13
C ASP A 364 18.63 -11.03 5.07
N ASP A 365 19.79 -11.53 5.48
CA ASP A 365 21.09 -10.86 5.38
C ASP A 365 21.86 -11.41 4.17
N SER A 366 22.59 -10.58 3.42
CA SER A 366 23.26 -10.98 2.16
C SER A 366 24.47 -11.92 2.32
N GLU A 367 24.72 -12.42 3.53
CA GLU A 367 25.98 -13.02 3.98
C GLU A 367 26.21 -14.49 3.56
N ALA A 368 25.93 -14.88 2.31
CA ALA A 368 26.28 -16.23 1.83
C ALA A 368 27.78 -16.30 1.47
N ARG A 369 28.61 -16.77 2.40
CA ARG A 369 30.07 -16.96 2.23
C ARG A 369 30.45 -18.09 1.25
N TYR A 370 29.52 -19.00 0.98
CA TYR A 370 29.66 -20.15 0.08
C TYR A 370 28.57 -20.13 -1.01
N GLU A 371 28.86 -20.71 -2.17
CA GLU A 371 27.85 -20.94 -3.22
C GLU A 371 26.82 -21.95 -2.69
N HIS A 372 25.65 -21.48 -2.27
CA HIS A 372 24.64 -22.32 -1.62
C HIS A 372 23.64 -22.87 -2.63
N ILE A 373 23.26 -24.15 -2.55
CA ILE A 373 22.34 -24.81 -3.48
C ILE A 373 21.14 -25.36 -2.70
N THR A 374 19.95 -24.89 -3.05
CA THR A 374 18.65 -25.38 -2.58
C THR A 374 17.94 -26.13 -3.69
N TYR A 375 17.51 -27.37 -3.47
CA TYR A 375 16.55 -28.03 -4.34
C TYR A 375 15.42 -28.68 -3.55
N ALA A 376 14.23 -28.68 -4.11
CA ALA A 376 13.06 -29.28 -3.50
C ALA A 376 12.21 -30.03 -4.52
N ILE A 377 11.53 -31.08 -4.09
CA ILE A 377 10.53 -31.80 -4.89
C ILE A 377 9.34 -32.15 -3.99
N ARG A 378 8.13 -31.92 -4.51
CA ARG A 378 6.86 -32.14 -3.82
C ARG A 378 5.82 -32.72 -4.77
N PRO A 379 5.71 -34.05 -4.90
CA PRO A 379 4.53 -34.67 -5.49
C PRO A 379 3.33 -34.63 -4.53
N THR A 380 2.14 -34.41 -5.08
CA THR A 380 0.87 -34.49 -4.36
C THR A 380 -0.14 -35.33 -5.13
N VAL A 381 -1.00 -36.03 -4.41
CA VAL A 381 -2.07 -36.86 -4.98
C VAL A 381 -3.39 -36.53 -4.28
N LYS A 382 -4.42 -36.20 -5.05
CA LYS A 382 -5.80 -35.96 -4.58
C LYS A 382 -6.64 -37.22 -4.79
N PHE A 383 -7.21 -37.77 -3.72
CA PHE A 383 -8.10 -38.92 -3.77
C PHE A 383 -9.55 -38.43 -3.68
N GLY A 384 -10.25 -38.40 -4.82
CA GLY A 384 -11.55 -37.73 -4.93
C GLY A 384 -11.42 -36.23 -4.67
N GLN A 385 -12.50 -35.61 -4.16
CA GLN A 385 -12.49 -34.19 -3.78
C GLN A 385 -11.99 -33.92 -2.36
N ASN A 386 -11.83 -34.98 -1.57
CA ASN A 386 -11.89 -34.90 -0.12
C ASN A 386 -10.57 -35.25 0.55
N ALA A 387 -9.66 -35.98 -0.10
CA ALA A 387 -8.37 -36.33 0.48
C ALA A 387 -7.20 -35.88 -0.39
N LYS A 388 -6.10 -35.46 0.25
CA LYS A 388 -4.82 -35.12 -0.39
C LYS A 388 -3.70 -35.79 0.38
N LEU A 389 -2.74 -36.38 -0.32
CA LEU A 389 -1.44 -36.79 0.23
C LEU A 389 -0.33 -36.01 -0.46
N GLY A 390 0.70 -35.64 0.29
CA GLY A 390 1.89 -34.97 -0.19
C GLY A 390 3.13 -35.65 0.35
N ALA A 391 4.19 -35.66 -0.45
CA ALA A 391 5.54 -35.95 0.01
C ALA A 391 6.41 -34.78 -0.38
N THR A 392 7.36 -34.38 0.46
CA THR A 392 8.29 -33.28 0.18
C THR A 392 9.70 -33.72 0.52
N TYR A 393 10.64 -33.40 -0.34
CA TYR A 393 12.06 -33.48 -0.03
C TYR A 393 12.70 -32.15 -0.37
N ILE A 394 13.45 -31.59 0.56
CA ILE A 394 14.16 -30.31 0.41
C ILE A 394 15.60 -30.56 0.85
N ARG A 395 16.57 -30.05 0.09
CA ARG A 395 17.98 -30.01 0.50
C ARG A 395 18.55 -28.63 0.23
N ASP A 396 19.24 -28.07 1.22
CA ASP A 396 19.91 -26.77 1.23
C ASP A 396 21.37 -27.02 1.65
N ALA A 397 22.35 -26.84 0.76
CA ALA A 397 23.74 -27.18 1.05
C ALA A 397 24.75 -26.25 0.39
N ASP A 398 25.85 -26.00 1.09
CA ASP A 398 27.00 -25.25 0.59
C ASP A 398 27.77 -26.04 -0.49
N GLY A 399 28.18 -25.36 -1.53
CA GLY A 399 28.98 -25.88 -2.63
C GLY A 399 30.44 -26.07 -2.21
N LEU A 400 31.02 -27.20 -2.61
CA LEU A 400 32.39 -27.59 -2.24
C LEU A 400 33.46 -27.17 -3.26
N ARG A 401 33.08 -26.42 -4.30
CA ARG A 401 33.99 -26.09 -5.42
C ARG A 401 34.87 -24.88 -5.07
N GLY A 402 36.19 -25.05 -5.21
CA GLY A 402 37.17 -23.95 -5.14
C GLY A 402 37.63 -23.53 -3.74
N ILE A 403 37.29 -24.30 -2.70
CA ILE A 403 37.58 -23.95 -1.29
C ILE A 403 38.81 -24.71 -0.79
N THR A 404 39.81 -24.00 -0.26
CA THR A 404 40.93 -24.57 0.50
C THR A 404 40.61 -24.62 1.98
N SER A 405 41.07 -25.68 2.69
CA SER A 405 40.72 -26.05 4.07
C SER A 405 41.22 -25.10 5.18
N THR A 406 41.45 -23.82 4.88
CA THR A 406 42.04 -22.82 5.79
C THR A 406 41.04 -21.78 6.29
N LEU A 407 39.73 -22.03 6.16
CA LEU A 407 38.67 -21.09 6.55
C LEU A 407 38.13 -21.38 7.96
N GLU A 408 37.79 -20.33 8.71
CA GLU A 408 37.30 -20.39 10.11
C GLU A 408 35.92 -21.06 10.30
N SER A 409 35.17 -21.34 9.22
CA SER A 409 33.83 -21.95 9.26
C SER A 409 33.65 -22.98 8.16
N ALA A 410 33.31 -24.24 8.47
CA ALA A 410 33.12 -25.30 7.48
C ALA A 410 31.81 -25.14 6.67
N PRO A 411 31.76 -25.56 5.39
CA PRO A 411 30.54 -25.64 4.60
C PRO A 411 29.59 -26.67 5.19
N SER A 412 28.30 -26.39 5.15
CA SER A 412 27.25 -27.18 5.78
C SER A 412 26.15 -27.59 4.81
N GLY A 413 25.43 -28.66 5.13
CA GLY A 413 24.27 -29.13 4.38
C GLY A 413 23.11 -29.46 5.29
N HIS A 414 21.89 -29.29 4.81
CA HIS A 414 20.65 -29.57 5.53
C HIS A 414 19.64 -30.18 4.58
N SER A 415 19.02 -31.29 4.97
CA SER A 415 17.94 -31.92 4.22
C SER A 415 16.74 -32.19 5.09
N VAL A 416 15.55 -32.04 4.53
CA VAL A 416 14.27 -32.32 5.16
C VAL A 416 13.44 -33.20 4.24
N ILE A 417 13.00 -34.35 4.73
CA ILE A 417 11.98 -35.19 4.09
C ILE A 417 10.70 -35.10 4.90
N GLY A 418 9.56 -34.94 4.22
CA GLY A 418 8.24 -34.80 4.84
C GLY A 418 7.18 -35.60 4.09
N LEU A 419 6.21 -36.13 4.83
CA LEU A 419 4.98 -36.72 4.34
C LEU A 419 3.82 -36.01 5.00
N ASP A 420 2.84 -35.58 4.22
CA ASP A 420 1.63 -34.93 4.71
C ASP A 420 0.38 -35.53 4.11
N GLY A 421 -0.72 -35.40 4.83
CA GLY A 421 -2.01 -35.87 4.40
C GLY A 421 -3.13 -35.05 4.99
N SER A 422 -4.17 -34.81 4.21
CA SER A 422 -5.43 -34.24 4.66
C SER A 422 -6.60 -35.07 4.15
N LEU A 423 -7.62 -35.18 4.99
CA LEU A 423 -8.91 -35.78 4.68
C LEU A 423 -9.98 -34.82 5.19
N ILE A 424 -10.84 -34.37 4.30
CA ILE A 424 -11.98 -33.51 4.57
C ILE A 424 -13.23 -34.36 4.30
N THR A 425 -14.15 -34.37 5.24
CA THR A 425 -15.44 -35.03 5.16
C THR A 425 -16.53 -33.99 5.45
N ASP A 426 -17.78 -34.32 5.18
CA ASP A 426 -18.90 -33.41 5.46
C ASP A 426 -19.00 -32.99 6.93
N SER A 427 -18.45 -33.82 7.83
CA SER A 427 -18.52 -33.64 9.27
C SER A 427 -17.18 -33.38 9.92
N GLY A 428 -16.07 -33.19 9.19
CA GLY A 428 -14.78 -33.01 9.85
C GLY A 428 -13.58 -33.02 8.92
N SER A 429 -12.43 -32.70 9.47
CA SER A 429 -11.14 -32.76 8.79
C SER A 429 -10.08 -33.42 9.66
N LEU A 430 -9.26 -34.26 9.05
CA LEU A 430 -8.06 -34.85 9.64
C LEU A 430 -6.86 -34.41 8.82
N GLY A 431 -5.80 -34.00 9.49
CA GLY A 431 -4.55 -33.59 8.85
C GLY A 431 -3.36 -34.16 9.62
N GLY A 432 -2.36 -34.65 8.91
CA GLY A 432 -1.13 -35.15 9.50
C GLY A 432 0.08 -34.67 8.71
N GLU A 433 1.20 -34.48 9.40
CA GLU A 433 2.50 -34.26 8.77
C GLU A 433 3.58 -34.97 9.60
N LEU A 434 4.46 -35.69 8.93
CA LEU A 434 5.63 -36.36 9.48
C LEU A 434 6.84 -35.83 8.73
N ALA A 435 7.92 -35.52 9.42
CA ALA A 435 9.14 -35.08 8.77
C ALA A 435 10.39 -35.58 9.51
N TYR A 436 11.48 -35.70 8.78
CA TYR A 436 12.81 -35.95 9.33
C TYR A 436 13.78 -34.96 8.70
N SER A 437 14.62 -34.38 9.54
CA SER A 437 15.63 -33.40 9.17
C SER A 437 17.00 -33.94 9.52
N GLU A 438 17.97 -33.72 8.64
CA GLU A 438 19.38 -34.05 8.87
C GLU A 438 20.25 -32.89 8.42
N ARG A 439 21.08 -32.38 9.32
CA ARG A 439 22.04 -31.31 9.10
C ARG A 439 23.45 -31.83 9.29
N ASN A 440 24.27 -31.67 8.25
CA ASN A 440 25.70 -31.86 8.31
C ASN A 440 26.40 -30.50 8.53
N PRO A 441 26.99 -30.24 9.71
CA PRO A 441 27.67 -28.97 9.99
C PRO A 441 29.02 -28.83 9.26
N ASP A 442 29.61 -29.92 8.77
CA ASP A 442 30.88 -29.92 8.05
C ASP A 442 30.86 -30.94 6.89
N LEU A 443 30.71 -30.43 5.67
CA LEU A 443 30.73 -31.23 4.44
C LEU A 443 32.15 -31.63 4.00
N PHE A 444 33.22 -31.09 4.62
CA PHE A 444 34.62 -31.48 4.35
C PHE A 444 35.09 -32.64 5.21
N SER A 445 34.61 -32.75 6.44
CA SER A 445 35.06 -33.77 7.38
C SER A 445 33.91 -34.47 8.09
N ASN A 446 34.01 -35.78 8.25
CA ASN A 446 33.09 -36.56 9.09
C ASN A 446 33.43 -36.46 10.59
N SER A 447 34.20 -35.44 11.00
CA SER A 447 34.67 -35.30 12.38
C SER A 447 33.60 -34.74 13.32
N LEU A 448 32.63 -33.99 12.79
CA LEU A 448 31.44 -33.55 13.50
C LEU A 448 30.26 -34.51 13.26
N PRO A 449 29.47 -34.85 14.28
CA PRO A 449 28.32 -35.71 14.12
C PRO A 449 27.22 -35.02 13.29
N LEU A 450 26.52 -35.81 12.46
CA LEU A 450 25.28 -35.39 11.82
C LEU A 450 24.25 -35.03 12.90
N VAL A 451 23.60 -33.89 12.76
CA VAL A 451 22.53 -33.43 13.64
C VAL A 451 21.20 -33.71 12.96
N GLY A 452 20.48 -34.72 13.43
CA GLY A 452 19.20 -35.11 12.84
C GLY A 452 18.12 -35.34 13.88
N GLY A 453 16.87 -35.15 13.47
CA GLY A 453 15.70 -35.32 14.34
C GLY A 453 14.44 -35.53 13.53
N GLY A 454 13.44 -36.15 14.15
CA GLY A 454 12.10 -36.30 13.59
C GLY A 454 11.13 -35.23 14.10
N ALA A 455 10.13 -34.89 13.30
CA ALA A 455 9.00 -34.08 13.69
C ALA A 455 7.69 -34.74 13.22
N TYR A 456 6.63 -34.60 14.00
CA TYR A 456 5.30 -34.99 13.58
C TYR A 456 4.25 -34.03 14.12
N LYS A 457 3.16 -33.89 13.38
CA LYS A 457 1.95 -33.24 13.85
C LYS A 457 0.73 -33.96 13.34
N PHE A 458 -0.33 -33.89 14.13
CA PHE A 458 -1.62 -34.44 13.81
C PHE A 458 -2.69 -33.46 14.28
N ASN A 459 -3.61 -33.13 13.39
CA ASN A 459 -4.73 -32.24 13.60
C ASN A 459 -6.02 -33.01 13.30
N LEU A 460 -6.98 -32.92 14.21
CA LEU A 460 -8.31 -33.50 14.09
C LEU A 460 -9.33 -32.40 14.33
N SER A 461 -10.35 -32.35 13.49
CA SER A 461 -11.56 -31.56 13.67
C SER A 461 -12.73 -32.44 13.30
N GLN A 462 -13.64 -32.70 14.23
CA GLN A 462 -14.79 -33.58 14.01
C GLN A 462 -16.06 -32.93 14.58
N GLN A 463 -17.06 -32.75 13.73
CA GLN A 463 -18.40 -32.34 14.07
C GLN A 463 -19.28 -33.59 14.23
N LEU A 464 -19.74 -33.84 15.45
CA LEU A 464 -20.68 -34.89 15.84
C LEU A 464 -22.03 -34.25 16.13
N GLY A 465 -22.76 -33.89 15.06
CA GLY A 465 -24.02 -33.15 15.14
C GLY A 465 -23.81 -31.78 15.78
N THR A 466 -24.22 -31.64 17.03
CA THR A 466 -24.13 -30.39 17.79
C THR A 466 -22.79 -30.22 18.51
N ILE A 467 -21.98 -31.26 18.63
CA ILE A 467 -20.67 -31.20 19.32
C ILE A 467 -19.57 -31.14 18.28
N GLY A 468 -18.66 -30.17 18.37
CA GLY A 468 -17.40 -30.17 17.64
C GLY A 468 -16.26 -30.59 18.56
N LEU A 469 -15.32 -31.36 18.04
CA LEU A 469 -14.12 -31.81 18.71
C LEU A 469 -12.93 -31.36 17.87
N THR A 470 -11.98 -30.68 18.49
CA THR A 470 -10.70 -30.35 17.86
C THR A 470 -9.58 -30.94 18.68
N GLY A 471 -8.55 -31.47 18.04
CA GLY A 471 -7.35 -31.98 18.69
C GLY A 471 -6.14 -31.68 17.84
N ALA A 472 -5.04 -31.31 18.48
CA ALA A 472 -3.77 -31.11 17.82
C ALA A 472 -2.65 -31.68 18.70
N VAL A 473 -1.72 -32.40 18.10
CA VAL A 473 -0.47 -32.80 18.74
C VAL A 473 0.66 -32.54 17.77
N LYS A 474 1.79 -32.10 18.29
CA LYS A 474 2.99 -31.76 17.56
C LYS A 474 4.21 -32.05 18.40
N ARG A 475 5.17 -32.75 17.82
CA ARG A 475 6.46 -33.04 18.44
C ARG A 475 7.55 -32.70 17.44
N ILE A 476 8.55 -31.96 17.88
CA ILE A 476 9.82 -31.76 17.19
C ILE A 476 10.88 -32.31 18.12
N SER A 477 11.56 -33.37 17.73
CA SER A 477 12.67 -33.92 18.51
C SER A 477 13.89 -33.01 18.44
N PRO A 478 14.81 -33.07 19.44
CA PRO A 478 16.10 -32.41 19.34
C PRO A 478 16.80 -32.72 18.01
N GLY A 479 17.41 -31.72 17.39
CA GLY A 479 18.14 -31.85 16.13
C GLY A 479 17.29 -31.72 14.86
N PHE A 480 15.95 -31.68 14.96
CA PHE A 480 15.11 -31.33 13.82
C PHE A 480 15.11 -29.81 13.60
N SER A 481 15.26 -29.36 12.36
CA SER A 481 15.00 -27.98 11.97
C SER A 481 14.39 -27.92 10.57
N ALA A 482 13.48 -26.97 10.34
CA ALA A 482 13.03 -26.66 8.98
C ALA A 482 14.13 -25.89 8.25
N ILE A 483 14.22 -26.05 6.93
CA ILE A 483 15.12 -25.24 6.10
C ILE A 483 14.63 -23.79 6.14
N ALA A 484 15.57 -22.84 6.10
CA ALA A 484 15.31 -21.40 6.16
C ALA A 484 14.75 -20.85 7.49
N ASP A 485 14.75 -21.65 8.57
CA ASP A 485 14.38 -21.15 9.90
C ASP A 485 15.64 -20.68 10.65
N PRO A 486 15.80 -19.37 10.94
CA PRO A 486 17.01 -18.84 11.55
C PRO A 486 17.09 -19.10 13.06
N THR A 487 15.95 -19.35 13.71
CA THR A 487 15.89 -19.62 15.15
C THR A 487 14.93 -20.79 15.42
N PRO A 488 15.26 -21.99 14.93
CA PRO A 488 14.34 -23.11 14.95
C PRO A 488 14.07 -23.53 16.40
N ARG A 489 12.80 -23.75 16.72
CA ARG A 489 12.40 -24.36 17.99
C ARG A 489 12.84 -25.82 18.01
N GLN A 490 13.59 -26.17 19.05
CA GLN A 490 14.11 -27.50 19.33
C GLN A 490 13.31 -28.17 20.45
N ASP A 491 13.36 -29.51 20.52
CA ASP A 491 12.68 -30.33 21.54
C ASP A 491 11.21 -29.95 21.81
N GLN A 492 10.51 -29.45 20.78
CA GLN A 492 9.18 -28.89 20.96
C GLN A 492 8.15 -29.99 21.21
N LEU A 493 7.38 -29.90 22.29
CA LEU A 493 6.15 -30.65 22.50
C LEU A 493 4.99 -29.67 22.59
N GLN A 494 4.10 -29.74 21.61
CA GLN A 494 2.86 -29.00 21.60
C GLN A 494 1.68 -29.97 21.52
N TYR A 495 0.68 -29.81 22.38
CA TYR A 495 -0.56 -30.55 22.26
C TYR A 495 -1.71 -29.69 22.76
N GLY A 496 -2.89 -29.93 22.23
CA GLY A 496 -4.06 -29.19 22.61
C GLY A 496 -5.32 -29.83 22.06
N GLY A 497 -6.44 -29.37 22.59
CA GLY A 497 -7.73 -29.86 22.19
C GLY A 497 -8.82 -28.92 22.63
N GLY A 498 -9.94 -29.03 21.96
CA GLY A 498 -11.09 -28.20 22.22
C GLY A 498 -12.37 -28.97 22.00
N ILE A 499 -13.39 -28.59 22.76
CA ILE A 499 -14.73 -29.11 22.61
C ILE A 499 -15.61 -27.91 22.34
N SER A 500 -16.38 -27.94 21.25
CA SER A 500 -17.43 -26.98 20.98
C SER A 500 -18.79 -27.67 21.04
N TYR A 501 -19.82 -26.91 21.41
CA TYR A 501 -21.19 -27.38 21.48
C TYR A 501 -22.10 -26.29 20.95
N ARG A 502 -22.73 -26.54 19.79
CA ARG A 502 -23.64 -25.64 19.09
C ARG A 502 -24.91 -26.42 18.71
N PRO A 503 -25.90 -26.52 19.61
CA PRO A 503 -27.15 -27.25 19.36
C PRO A 503 -28.02 -26.62 18.27
N ASN A 504 -27.90 -25.32 18.06
CA ASN A 504 -28.67 -24.53 17.10
C ASN A 504 -27.97 -23.18 16.84
N GLY A 505 -28.63 -22.27 16.13
CA GLY A 505 -28.13 -20.90 15.95
C GLY A 505 -28.08 -20.06 17.23
N LEU A 506 -28.89 -20.42 18.23
CA LEU A 506 -29.11 -19.65 19.45
C LEU A 506 -27.97 -19.80 20.47
N PHE A 507 -27.39 -20.98 20.67
CA PHE A 507 -26.34 -21.17 21.67
C PHE A 507 -25.10 -21.83 21.07
N ALA A 508 -23.92 -21.35 21.47
CA ALA A 508 -22.67 -22.06 21.23
C ALA A 508 -21.69 -21.90 22.40
N ALA A 509 -21.13 -23.00 22.87
CA ALA A 509 -20.02 -23.02 23.81
C ALA A 509 -18.77 -23.60 23.15
N ARG A 510 -17.59 -23.17 23.58
CA ARG A 510 -16.30 -23.74 23.17
C ARG A 510 -15.30 -23.70 24.30
N THR A 511 -14.46 -24.72 24.39
CA THR A 511 -13.27 -24.74 25.24
C THR A 511 -12.06 -25.07 24.39
N LYS A 512 -10.90 -24.60 24.82
CA LYS A 512 -9.61 -24.96 24.21
C LYS A 512 -8.55 -25.02 25.29
N VAL A 513 -7.69 -26.02 25.26
CA VAL A 513 -6.49 -26.12 26.08
C VAL A 513 -5.35 -26.42 25.14
N ASP A 514 -4.26 -25.67 25.24
CA ASP A 514 -3.04 -25.88 24.49
C ASP A 514 -1.84 -25.83 25.46
N PHE A 515 -0.89 -26.72 25.25
CA PHE A 515 0.39 -26.76 25.92
C PHE A 515 1.47 -26.67 24.85
N ASN A 516 2.52 -25.90 25.10
CA ASN A 516 3.66 -25.80 24.20
C ASN A 516 4.95 -25.63 25.01
N ARG A 517 5.85 -26.60 24.95
CA ARG A 517 7.20 -26.52 25.53
C ARG A 517 8.20 -26.65 24.40
N TYR A 518 9.25 -25.82 24.37
CA TYR A 518 10.28 -25.85 23.34
C TYR A 518 11.57 -25.21 23.84
N GLU A 519 12.68 -25.51 23.18
CA GLU A 519 13.96 -24.84 23.39
C GLU A 519 14.27 -23.94 22.18
N GLN A 520 14.73 -22.71 22.42
CA GLN A 520 15.13 -21.80 21.35
C GLN A 520 16.36 -21.02 21.83
N THR A 521 17.42 -20.99 21.01
CA THR A 521 18.70 -20.33 21.33
C THR A 521 19.27 -20.71 22.72
N GLY A 522 19.14 -21.98 23.12
CA GLY A 522 19.64 -22.50 24.40
C GLY A 522 18.77 -22.19 25.63
N VAL A 523 17.60 -21.56 25.44
CA VAL A 523 16.63 -21.26 26.51
C VAL A 523 15.40 -22.13 26.33
N ALA A 524 14.95 -22.79 27.41
CA ALA A 524 13.74 -23.61 27.41
C ALA A 524 12.52 -22.76 27.76
N TYR A 525 11.58 -22.64 26.83
CA TYR A 525 10.30 -21.94 26.98
C TYR A 525 9.17 -22.95 27.19
N GLN A 526 8.20 -22.56 28.01
CA GLN A 526 6.95 -23.27 28.22
C GLN A 526 5.81 -22.27 28.25
N THR A 527 4.78 -22.54 27.45
CA THR A 527 3.53 -21.80 27.41
C THR A 527 2.36 -22.75 27.62
N GLU A 528 1.51 -22.47 28.60
CA GLU A 528 0.23 -23.14 28.82
C GLU A 528 -0.89 -22.17 28.50
N PHE A 529 -1.84 -22.56 27.65
CA PHE A 529 -3.00 -21.76 27.30
C PHE A 529 -4.28 -22.55 27.59
N GLU A 530 -5.22 -21.94 28.28
CA GLU A 530 -6.58 -22.46 28.40
C GLU A 530 -7.60 -21.38 28.11
N SER A 531 -8.70 -21.74 27.47
CA SER A 531 -9.80 -20.82 27.19
C SER A 531 -11.15 -21.52 27.22
N ALA A 532 -12.17 -20.74 27.53
CA ALA A 532 -13.56 -21.14 27.46
C ALA A 532 -14.38 -19.94 26.99
N ALA A 533 -15.27 -20.15 26.03
CA ALA A 533 -16.21 -19.14 25.60
C ALA A 533 -17.61 -19.73 25.48
N ALA A 534 -18.62 -18.91 25.75
CA ALA A 534 -20.02 -19.24 25.56
C ALA A 534 -20.73 -18.06 24.90
N SER A 535 -21.61 -18.35 23.96
CA SER A 535 -22.34 -17.36 23.19
C SER A 535 -23.81 -17.73 23.08
N LEU A 536 -24.65 -16.70 23.14
CA LEU A 536 -26.09 -16.74 22.91
C LEU A 536 -26.38 -15.78 21.76
N THR A 537 -26.96 -16.23 20.65
CA THR A 537 -27.27 -15.41 19.45
C THR A 537 -28.73 -15.56 19.06
N PRO A 538 -29.66 -14.86 19.72
CA PRO A 538 -31.07 -14.91 19.39
C PRO A 538 -31.36 -14.12 18.10
N GLU A 539 -32.38 -14.49 17.33
CA GLU A 539 -32.71 -13.81 16.06
C GLU A 539 -33.10 -12.34 16.23
N ARG A 540 -33.74 -11.98 17.36
CA ARG A 540 -34.33 -10.66 17.61
C ARG A 540 -33.85 -9.97 18.88
N LEU A 541 -32.88 -10.54 19.59
CA LEU A 541 -32.30 -9.98 20.80
C LEU A 541 -30.79 -9.82 20.61
N PRO A 542 -30.11 -8.99 21.42
CA PRO A 542 -28.66 -8.88 21.38
C PRO A 542 -28.01 -10.25 21.55
N SER A 543 -27.00 -10.55 20.74
CA SER A 543 -26.09 -11.63 21.03
C SER A 543 -25.32 -11.30 22.30
N LEU A 544 -24.95 -12.33 23.06
CA LEU A 544 -24.08 -12.26 24.22
C LEU A 544 -22.96 -13.26 24.02
N GLU A 545 -21.72 -12.87 24.22
CA GLU A 545 -20.54 -13.73 24.19
C GLU A 545 -19.74 -13.48 25.46
N TYR A 546 -19.38 -14.52 26.17
CA TYR A 546 -18.44 -14.46 27.28
C TYR A 546 -17.22 -15.30 26.91
N GLU A 547 -16.04 -14.77 27.15
CA GLU A 547 -14.75 -15.38 26.85
C GLU A 547 -13.85 -15.31 28.09
N TYR A 548 -13.19 -16.41 28.39
CA TYR A 548 -12.15 -16.54 29.39
C TYR A 548 -10.92 -17.13 28.71
N SER A 549 -9.74 -16.58 29.00
CA SER A 549 -8.47 -17.22 28.65
C SER A 549 -7.45 -17.03 29.76
N GLN A 550 -6.54 -17.98 29.88
CA GLN A 550 -5.36 -17.88 30.73
C GLN A 550 -4.15 -18.40 29.97
N THR A 551 -3.08 -17.62 29.96
CA THR A 551 -1.77 -17.97 29.42
C THR A 551 -0.77 -18.01 30.57
N LYS A 552 0.08 -19.02 30.64
CA LYS A 552 1.22 -19.08 31.55
C LYS A 552 2.49 -19.21 30.73
N ASP A 553 3.42 -18.29 30.90
CA ASP A 553 4.73 -18.30 30.26
C ASP A 553 5.82 -18.60 31.31
N SER A 554 6.89 -19.30 30.90
CA SER A 554 8.02 -19.64 31.76
C SER A 554 9.25 -18.73 31.62
N ASN A 555 9.33 -17.94 30.56
CA ASN A 555 10.47 -17.09 30.21
C ASN A 555 10.01 -15.85 29.43
N ASP A 556 10.78 -14.77 29.53
CA ASP A 556 10.65 -13.57 28.72
C ASP A 556 11.15 -13.82 27.27
N LEU A 557 10.36 -13.41 26.26
CA LEU A 557 10.61 -13.73 24.84
C LEU A 557 11.74 -12.93 24.19
N VAL A 558 12.19 -11.83 24.81
CA VAL A 558 13.23 -10.94 24.27
C VAL A 558 14.56 -11.20 24.97
N SER A 559 14.56 -11.24 26.30
CA SER A 559 15.77 -11.44 27.11
C SER A 559 16.11 -12.92 27.34
N GLY A 560 15.14 -13.82 27.18
CA GLY A 560 15.29 -15.24 27.51
C GLY A 560 15.36 -15.54 29.01
N ALA A 561 15.25 -14.52 29.88
CA ALA A 561 15.29 -14.69 31.33
C ALA A 561 14.11 -15.57 31.81
N PRO A 562 14.33 -16.46 32.80
CA PRO A 562 13.22 -17.19 33.45
C PRO A 562 12.18 -16.20 33.96
N LEU A 563 10.90 -16.44 33.73
CA LEU A 563 9.79 -15.57 34.08
C LEU A 563 8.56 -16.43 34.41
N GLY A 564 8.03 -16.39 35.63
CA GLY A 564 6.76 -17.04 35.92
C GLY A 564 5.56 -16.11 35.67
N ARG A 565 5.14 -15.89 34.43
CA ARG A 565 4.04 -14.95 34.11
C ARG A 565 2.73 -15.66 33.86
N VAL A 566 1.65 -15.19 34.47
CA VAL A 566 0.28 -15.67 34.23
C VAL A 566 -0.59 -14.51 33.76
N ILE A 567 -1.06 -14.57 32.51
CA ILE A 567 -1.97 -13.61 31.91
C ILE A 567 -3.37 -14.20 31.92
N THR A 568 -4.30 -13.59 32.67
CA THR A 568 -5.71 -14.03 32.73
C THR A 568 -6.61 -12.97 32.11
N ARG A 569 -7.36 -13.33 31.07
CA ARG A 569 -8.33 -12.46 30.40
C ARG A 569 -9.75 -12.97 30.58
N LYS A 570 -10.66 -12.06 30.90
CA LYS A 570 -12.11 -12.28 30.94
C LYS A 570 -12.76 -11.21 30.09
N ALA A 571 -13.66 -11.56 29.18
CA ALA A 571 -14.37 -10.60 28.35
C ALA A 571 -15.84 -10.99 28.22
N GLY A 572 -16.73 -10.02 28.26
CA GLY A 572 -18.14 -10.14 27.89
C GLY A 572 -18.44 -9.17 26.78
N GLU A 573 -19.08 -9.62 25.72
CA GLU A 573 -19.48 -8.81 24.58
C GLU A 573 -20.96 -9.03 24.27
N SER A 574 -21.68 -7.96 23.98
CA SER A 574 -23.02 -8.02 23.45
C SER A 574 -23.10 -7.24 22.15
N ARG A 575 -23.73 -7.83 21.14
CA ARG A 575 -23.93 -7.17 19.83
C ARG A 575 -25.40 -7.25 19.46
N THR A 576 -25.93 -6.18 18.92
CA THR A 576 -27.31 -6.14 18.45
C THR A 576 -27.40 -5.41 17.13
N ARG A 577 -28.40 -5.77 16.33
CA ARG A 577 -28.66 -5.15 15.04
C ARG A 577 -30.09 -4.62 15.02
N PHE A 578 -30.22 -3.36 14.62
CA PHE A 578 -31.48 -2.68 14.42
C PHE A 578 -31.53 -2.19 12.97
N GLY A 579 -32.05 -3.02 12.06
CA GLY A 579 -32.12 -2.70 10.62
C GLY A 579 -30.73 -2.51 9.99
N ASN A 580 -30.43 -1.27 9.60
CA ASN A 580 -29.14 -0.88 9.00
C ASN A 580 -28.13 -0.35 10.04
N MET A 581 -28.41 -0.51 11.34
CA MET A 581 -27.51 -0.11 12.41
C MET A 581 -27.09 -1.32 13.24
N GLY A 582 -25.82 -1.38 13.61
CA GLY A 582 -25.26 -2.32 14.57
C GLY A 582 -24.79 -1.57 15.81
N ALA A 583 -24.98 -2.19 16.98
CA ALA A 583 -24.43 -1.73 18.24
C ALA A 583 -23.65 -2.88 18.91
N SER A 584 -22.56 -2.55 19.60
CA SER A 584 -21.74 -3.49 20.35
C SER A 584 -21.32 -2.90 21.69
N LEU A 585 -21.28 -3.73 22.73
CA LEU A 585 -20.75 -3.40 24.04
C LEU A 585 -19.82 -4.53 24.45
N LYS A 586 -18.56 -4.25 24.76
CA LYS A 586 -17.56 -5.21 25.19
C LYS A 586 -16.88 -4.74 26.46
N ALA A 587 -16.93 -5.54 27.52
CA ALA A 587 -16.16 -5.31 28.73
C ALA A 587 -15.12 -6.42 28.89
N SER A 588 -13.87 -6.08 29.21
CA SER A 588 -12.82 -7.05 29.44
C SER A 588 -11.88 -6.66 30.58
N ARG A 589 -11.38 -7.66 31.31
CA ARG A 589 -10.37 -7.53 32.34
C ARG A 589 -9.21 -8.46 32.01
N GLU A 590 -8.00 -7.95 32.05
CA GLU A 590 -6.75 -8.66 31.79
C GLU A 590 -5.83 -8.48 32.99
N GLU A 591 -5.37 -9.58 33.59
CA GLU A 591 -4.56 -9.59 34.81
C GLU A 591 -3.24 -10.28 34.49
N TRP A 592 -2.12 -9.62 34.74
CA TRP A 592 -0.76 -10.10 34.53
C TRP A 592 -0.14 -10.32 35.92
N VAL A 593 0.16 -11.58 36.24
CA VAL A 593 0.74 -11.97 37.52
C VAL A 593 2.13 -12.53 37.27
N ASP A 594 3.15 -11.82 37.72
CA ASP A 594 4.56 -12.22 37.55
C ASP A 594 5.14 -12.88 38.81
N HIS A 595 6.01 -13.86 38.58
CA HIS A 595 6.85 -14.51 39.59
C HIS A 595 8.30 -14.54 39.08
N LEU A 596 9.05 -13.44 39.28
CA LEU A 596 10.51 -13.24 39.05
C LEU A 596 11.07 -13.48 37.62
N PRO A 597 11.92 -12.60 37.03
CA PRO A 597 12.13 -11.17 37.25
C PRO A 597 11.80 -10.31 36.01
N SER A 598 10.81 -9.43 36.09
CA SER A 598 10.72 -8.10 35.44
C SER A 598 9.43 -7.41 35.91
N MET A 599 9.30 -6.09 35.68
CA MET A 599 8.15 -5.27 36.08
C MET A 599 7.27 -5.00 34.86
N GLU A 600 6.24 -5.81 34.63
CA GLU A 600 5.22 -5.58 33.62
C GLU A 600 3.93 -5.06 34.27
N ALA A 601 3.16 -4.24 33.53
CA ALA A 601 1.91 -3.69 34.02
C ALA A 601 0.93 -4.82 34.40
N THR A 602 0.31 -4.71 35.57
CA THR A 602 -0.26 -5.86 36.28
C THR A 602 -1.74 -6.08 36.01
N ASN A 603 -2.52 -5.05 35.68
CA ASN A 603 -3.96 -5.20 35.41
C ASN A 603 -4.48 -4.18 34.40
N TYR A 604 -5.35 -4.61 33.49
CA TYR A 604 -6.08 -3.77 32.53
C TYR A 604 -7.57 -4.04 32.62
N ASN A 605 -8.38 -3.00 32.79
CA ASN A 605 -9.83 -3.07 32.66
C ASN A 605 -10.24 -2.21 31.46
N ARG A 606 -10.85 -2.83 30.45
CA ARG A 606 -11.30 -2.16 29.21
C ARG A 606 -12.80 -2.30 29.05
N THR A 607 -13.47 -1.21 28.70
CA THR A 607 -14.87 -1.21 28.26
C THR A 607 -14.96 -0.48 26.93
N ASN A 608 -15.50 -1.16 25.92
CA ASN A 608 -15.64 -0.66 24.57
C ASN A 608 -17.12 -0.65 24.17
N PHE A 609 -17.59 0.45 23.60
CA PHE A 609 -18.92 0.60 23.04
C PHE A 609 -18.81 1.05 21.58
N GLY A 610 -19.43 0.31 20.67
CA GLY A 610 -19.39 0.57 19.24
C GLY A 610 -20.79 0.76 18.65
N LEU A 611 -20.90 1.69 17.70
CA LEU A 611 -22.11 1.91 16.88
C LEU A 611 -21.70 2.05 15.42
N ALA A 612 -22.40 1.38 14.50
CA ALA A 612 -22.09 1.50 13.08
C ALA A 612 -23.34 1.38 12.21
N SER A 613 -23.36 2.11 11.10
CA SER A 613 -24.32 1.87 10.01
C SER A 613 -23.77 0.83 9.05
N GLN A 614 -24.58 -0.13 8.61
CA GLN A 614 -24.22 -1.12 7.60
C GLN A 614 -25.17 -1.06 6.40
N GLY A 615 -24.63 -1.22 5.19
CA GLY A 615 -25.41 -1.45 3.97
C GLY A 615 -25.90 -0.22 3.21
N SER A 616 -25.36 0.98 3.48
CA SER A 616 -25.68 2.21 2.76
C SER A 616 -24.46 2.74 2.00
N GLU A 617 -24.58 2.85 0.67
CA GLU A 617 -23.53 3.43 -0.19
C GLU A 617 -23.49 4.96 -0.14
N ARG A 618 -24.57 5.60 0.34
CA ARG A 618 -24.73 7.06 0.36
C ARG A 618 -24.31 7.69 1.67
N PHE A 619 -24.44 6.98 2.77
CA PHE A 619 -24.13 7.47 4.12
C PHE A 619 -23.56 6.33 4.95
N SER A 620 -22.42 6.58 5.59
CA SER A 620 -21.81 5.64 6.52
C SER A 620 -21.37 6.36 7.79
N PHE A 621 -21.62 5.71 8.93
CA PHE A 621 -21.21 6.14 10.26
C PHE A 621 -20.60 4.95 11.00
N VAL A 622 -19.49 5.20 11.70
CA VAL A 622 -18.87 4.26 12.64
C VAL A 622 -18.39 5.07 13.84
N SER A 623 -18.77 4.67 15.04
CA SER A 623 -18.31 5.27 16.30
C SER A 623 -17.85 4.16 17.25
N ASN A 624 -16.79 4.45 18.00
CA ASN A 624 -16.19 3.58 18.98
C ASN A 624 -15.80 4.41 20.20
N ILE A 625 -16.15 3.95 21.39
CA ILE A 625 -15.76 4.56 22.67
C ILE A 625 -15.08 3.47 23.48
N GLU A 626 -13.83 3.68 23.87
CA GLU A 626 -13.05 2.78 24.69
C GLU A 626 -12.60 3.48 25.98
N LEU A 627 -12.85 2.84 27.10
CA LEU A 627 -12.39 3.25 28.42
C LEU A 627 -11.43 2.18 28.91
N GLU A 628 -10.22 2.57 29.26
CA GLU A 628 -9.16 1.71 29.77
C GLU A 628 -8.67 2.25 31.11
N ASP A 629 -8.58 1.38 32.11
CA ASP A 629 -7.93 1.62 33.39
C ASP A 629 -6.80 0.60 33.51
N ARG A 630 -5.56 1.08 33.68
CA ARG A 630 -4.37 0.22 33.75
C ARG A 630 -3.60 0.46 35.05
N GLU A 631 -3.10 -0.60 35.65
CA GLU A 631 -2.27 -0.59 36.85
C GLU A 631 -0.81 -0.87 36.49
N GLU A 632 0.04 0.13 36.67
CA GLU A 632 1.46 0.11 36.36
C GLU A 632 2.28 -0.52 37.50
N PRO A 633 3.51 -1.01 37.23
CA PRO A 633 4.35 -1.66 38.24
C PRO A 633 4.78 -0.75 39.39
N ASP A 634 4.82 0.57 39.15
CA ASP A 634 5.12 1.59 40.15
C ASP A 634 3.92 1.93 41.06
N GLY A 635 2.78 1.26 40.86
CA GLY A 635 1.52 1.51 41.56
C GLY A 635 0.68 2.63 40.95
N GLY A 636 1.12 3.24 39.85
CA GLY A 636 0.34 4.19 39.08
C GLY A 636 -0.91 3.54 38.50
N ARG A 637 -2.03 4.27 38.49
CA ARG A 637 -3.28 3.82 37.86
C ARG A 637 -3.77 4.77 36.78
N PRO A 638 -3.06 4.86 35.64
CA PRO A 638 -3.51 5.72 34.57
C PRO A 638 -4.80 5.22 33.91
N VAL A 639 -5.68 6.17 33.60
CA VAL A 639 -6.94 5.94 32.90
C VAL A 639 -6.84 6.57 31.53
N LYS A 640 -7.21 5.81 30.50
CA LYS A 640 -7.28 6.24 29.12
C LYS A 640 -8.72 6.17 28.62
N LYS A 641 -9.18 7.25 27.97
CA LYS A 641 -10.47 7.28 27.26
C LYS A 641 -10.19 7.57 25.79
N HIS A 642 -10.72 6.75 24.90
CA HIS A 642 -10.49 6.83 23.47
C HIS A 642 -11.81 6.84 22.73
N TYR A 643 -12.09 7.92 22.01
CA TYR A 643 -13.32 8.14 21.27
C TYR A 643 -12.99 8.29 19.79
N THR A 644 -13.55 7.43 18.96
CA THR A 644 -13.41 7.50 17.50
C THR A 644 -14.79 7.66 16.87
N LEU A 645 -14.87 8.54 15.88
CA LEU A 645 -16.07 8.80 15.11
C LEU A 645 -15.69 9.03 13.64
N ASN A 646 -16.26 8.21 12.76
CA ASN A 646 -16.11 8.30 11.32
C ASN A 646 -17.49 8.51 10.70
N LEU A 647 -17.62 9.58 9.92
CA LEU A 647 -18.81 9.97 9.18
C LEU A 647 -18.42 10.16 7.71
N ALA A 648 -19.15 9.57 6.79
CA ALA A 648 -18.99 9.85 5.37
C ALA A 648 -20.34 9.86 4.66
N ALA A 649 -20.44 10.73 3.66
CA ALA A 649 -21.61 10.87 2.81
C ALA A 649 -21.20 11.04 1.34
N THR A 650 -21.82 10.25 0.48
CA THR A 650 -21.67 10.25 -0.98
C THR A 650 -23.07 10.22 -1.61
N PRO A 651 -23.82 11.34 -1.56
CA PRO A 651 -25.19 11.38 -2.08
C PRO A 651 -25.26 11.16 -3.61
N GLY A 652 -24.16 11.40 -4.33
CA GLY A 652 -23.98 11.18 -5.78
C GLY A 652 -22.50 11.06 -6.17
N LYS A 653 -22.18 10.88 -7.46
CA LYS A 653 -20.77 10.77 -7.93
C LYS A 653 -20.04 12.13 -7.89
N GLU A 654 -20.81 13.20 -7.89
CA GLU A 654 -20.38 14.60 -7.94
C GLU A 654 -20.01 15.14 -6.55
N TYR A 655 -20.49 14.50 -5.48
CA TYR A 655 -20.38 15.00 -4.11
C TYR A 655 -19.82 13.95 -3.15
N PHE A 656 -18.87 14.37 -2.33
CA PHE A 656 -18.32 13.57 -1.26
C PHE A 656 -18.01 14.48 -0.07
N SER A 657 -18.34 14.02 1.14
CA SER A 657 -17.91 14.66 2.39
C SER A 657 -17.60 13.60 3.43
N SER A 658 -16.51 13.78 4.18
CA SER A 658 -16.17 12.92 5.30
C SER A 658 -15.63 13.72 6.48
N VAL A 659 -15.92 13.22 7.68
CA VAL A 659 -15.44 13.74 8.95
C VAL A 659 -14.93 12.55 9.77
N THR A 660 -13.70 12.65 10.25
CA THR A 660 -13.11 11.72 11.19
C THR A 660 -12.71 12.50 12.44
N LEU A 661 -13.08 11.99 13.61
CA LEU A 661 -12.72 12.53 14.91
C LEU A 661 -12.12 11.39 15.73
N ASP A 662 -10.96 11.64 16.33
CA ASP A 662 -10.23 10.72 17.19
C ASP A 662 -9.75 11.50 18.42
N HIS A 663 -10.26 11.16 19.60
CA HIS A 663 -9.93 11.84 20.86
C HIS A 663 -9.40 10.81 21.86
N ILE A 664 -8.22 11.07 22.41
CA ILE A 664 -7.56 10.25 23.42
C ILE A 664 -7.28 11.14 24.64
N ASP A 665 -7.80 10.76 25.80
CA ASP A 665 -7.54 11.38 27.09
C ASP A 665 -6.85 10.34 27.97
N ASP A 666 -5.52 10.41 28.08
CA ASP A 666 -4.71 9.50 28.92
C ASP A 666 -4.17 10.29 30.12
N SER A 667 -4.45 9.83 31.34
CA SER A 667 -4.06 10.57 32.55
C SER A 667 -2.55 10.63 32.81
N ALA A 668 -1.74 9.79 32.14
CA ALA A 668 -0.27 9.85 32.20
C ALA A 668 0.34 10.61 31.00
N LEU A 669 -0.23 10.44 29.81
CA LEU A 669 0.33 10.98 28.56
C LEU A 669 -0.35 12.28 28.06
N GLY A 670 -1.43 12.70 28.71
CA GLY A 670 -2.20 13.88 28.35
C GLY A 670 -3.25 13.62 27.26
N GLN A 671 -3.82 14.71 26.74
CA GLN A 671 -4.88 14.66 25.73
C GLN A 671 -4.32 14.79 24.31
N THR A 672 -4.82 13.96 23.40
CA THR A 672 -4.55 14.01 21.96
C THR A 672 -5.87 14.03 21.21
N ASP A 673 -6.04 15.00 20.33
CA ASP A 673 -7.22 15.11 19.45
C ASP A 673 -6.75 15.08 18.01
N VAL A 674 -7.47 14.39 17.12
CA VAL A 674 -7.31 14.51 15.68
C VAL A 674 -8.70 14.65 15.06
N THR A 675 -8.90 15.70 14.27
CA THR A 675 -10.13 15.90 13.50
C THR A 675 -9.77 16.13 12.04
N ASP A 676 -10.22 15.24 11.17
CA ASP A 676 -10.04 15.35 9.73
C ASP A 676 -11.37 15.61 9.03
N LEU A 677 -11.36 16.58 8.12
CA LEU A 677 -12.47 16.97 7.27
C LEU A 677 -12.01 16.89 5.82
N ALA A 678 -12.82 16.26 4.97
CA ALA A 678 -12.57 16.27 3.53
C ALA A 678 -13.88 16.45 2.75
N PHE A 679 -13.83 17.20 1.65
CA PHE A 679 -14.95 17.34 0.75
C PHE A 679 -14.51 17.43 -0.71
N ARG A 680 -15.43 17.04 -1.59
CA ARG A 680 -15.34 17.20 -3.05
C ARG A 680 -16.71 17.53 -3.59
N ALA A 681 -16.79 18.55 -4.44
CA ALA A 681 -18.00 18.95 -5.15
C ALA A 681 -17.66 19.28 -6.60
N ALA A 682 -18.24 18.55 -7.54
CA ALA A 682 -18.11 18.78 -8.98
C ALA A 682 -19.51 18.80 -9.62
N PRO A 683 -20.34 19.83 -9.34
CA PRO A 683 -21.73 19.87 -9.82
C PRO A 683 -21.85 19.94 -11.36
N THR A 684 -20.79 20.37 -12.05
CA THR A 684 -20.70 20.48 -13.53
C THR A 684 -19.25 20.25 -13.98
N ASP A 685 -19.01 19.98 -15.26
CA ASP A 685 -17.65 19.91 -15.83
C ASP A 685 -16.88 21.24 -15.77
N SER A 686 -17.61 22.35 -15.61
CA SER A 686 -17.09 23.72 -15.53
C SER A 686 -16.74 24.16 -14.11
N LEU A 687 -17.17 23.44 -13.06
CA LEU A 687 -16.93 23.85 -11.66
C LEU A 687 -16.51 22.67 -10.81
N ARG A 688 -15.32 22.76 -10.23
CA ARG A 688 -14.81 21.79 -9.26
C ARG A 688 -14.28 22.49 -8.02
N ALA A 689 -14.75 22.06 -6.86
CA ALA A 689 -14.26 22.47 -5.55
C ALA A 689 -13.84 21.23 -4.75
N GLU A 690 -12.69 21.30 -4.09
CA GLU A 690 -12.22 20.24 -3.21
C GLU A 690 -11.43 20.82 -2.04
N GLY A 691 -11.53 20.17 -0.90
CA GLY A 691 -10.86 20.63 0.31
C GLY A 691 -10.54 19.51 1.28
N LYS A 692 -9.43 19.69 2.00
CA LYS A 692 -9.05 18.88 3.16
C LYS A 692 -8.64 19.80 4.29
N TYR A 693 -8.98 19.44 5.51
CA TYR A 693 -8.62 20.16 6.73
C TYR A 693 -8.38 19.18 7.86
N SER A 694 -7.29 19.37 8.61
CA SER A 694 -6.90 18.51 9.72
C SER A 694 -6.55 19.37 10.92
N ILE A 695 -7.07 19.01 12.09
CA ILE A 695 -6.77 19.61 13.39
C ILE A 695 -6.15 18.51 14.24
N SER A 696 -4.98 18.72 14.82
CA SER A 696 -4.36 17.80 15.77
C SER A 696 -3.91 18.51 17.05
N SER A 697 -4.42 18.08 18.20
CA SER A 697 -3.93 18.48 19.52
C SER A 697 -2.79 17.54 19.94
N LEU A 698 -1.62 18.10 20.21
CA LEU A 698 -0.38 17.38 20.54
C LEU A 698 0.39 18.14 21.62
N THR A 699 1.25 17.47 22.35
CA THR A 699 2.23 18.13 23.23
C THR A 699 3.51 18.40 22.44
N GLU A 700 4.04 19.62 22.50
CA GLU A 700 5.31 20.00 21.87
C GLU A 700 6.26 20.60 22.90
N GLU A 701 7.57 20.43 22.68
CA GLU A 701 8.61 20.92 23.57
C GLU A 701 8.89 22.42 23.33
N PHE A 702 8.70 23.20 24.39
CA PHE A 702 9.13 24.60 24.56
C PHE A 702 10.13 24.65 25.74
N VAL A 703 10.22 25.75 26.50
CA VAL A 703 10.94 25.76 27.81
C VAL A 703 10.37 24.71 28.77
N SER A 704 9.08 24.40 28.63
CA SER A 704 8.39 23.25 29.22
C SER A 704 7.52 22.60 28.16
N ALA A 705 7.11 21.34 28.37
CA ALA A 705 6.14 20.70 27.51
C ALA A 705 4.80 21.47 27.53
N GLU A 706 4.31 21.89 26.36
CA GLU A 706 3.08 22.66 26.23
C GLU A 706 2.12 21.99 25.23
N ALA A 707 0.83 22.03 25.54
CA ALA A 707 -0.21 21.53 24.63
C ALA A 707 -0.43 22.52 23.48
N VAL A 708 -0.42 22.01 22.24
CA VAL A 708 -0.60 22.76 21.01
C VAL A 708 -1.64 22.10 20.09
N SER A 709 -2.40 22.91 19.34
CA SER A 709 -3.30 22.48 18.27
C SER A 709 -2.71 22.87 16.91
N LYS A 710 -2.28 21.88 16.12
CA LYS A 710 -1.79 22.05 14.75
C LYS A 710 -2.96 21.93 13.78
N GLN A 711 -3.13 22.90 12.89
CA GLN A 711 -4.23 22.96 11.95
C GLN A 711 -3.70 23.16 10.54
N THR A 712 -4.05 22.26 9.63
CA THR A 712 -3.55 22.27 8.25
C THR A 712 -4.69 22.09 7.27
N GLY A 713 -4.71 22.88 6.19
CA GLY A 713 -5.75 22.85 5.17
C GLY A 713 -5.21 22.95 3.75
N SER A 714 -6.01 22.49 2.80
CA SER A 714 -5.78 22.68 1.37
C SER A 714 -7.12 22.71 0.65
N PHE A 715 -7.47 23.86 0.09
CA PHE A 715 -8.73 24.12 -0.60
C PHE A 715 -8.45 24.58 -2.03
N SER A 716 -9.12 23.99 -3.01
CA SER A 716 -8.98 24.33 -4.42
C SER A 716 -10.34 24.57 -5.06
N LEU A 717 -10.40 25.59 -5.91
CA LEU A 717 -11.53 25.94 -6.77
C LEU A 717 -11.03 26.06 -8.22
N ASP A 718 -11.58 25.28 -9.14
CA ASP A 718 -11.33 25.37 -10.60
C ASP A 718 -12.65 25.69 -11.29
N LEU A 719 -12.70 26.83 -11.99
CA LEU A 719 -13.87 27.32 -12.70
C LEU A 719 -13.51 27.57 -14.17
N ARG A 720 -14.24 26.95 -15.09
CA ARG A 720 -14.09 27.04 -16.55
C ARG A 720 -15.42 27.44 -17.19
N PRO A 721 -15.78 28.73 -17.17
CA PRO A 721 -17.07 29.19 -17.72
C PRO A 721 -17.21 28.87 -19.22
N ASN A 722 -16.10 28.83 -19.95
CA ASN A 722 -16.03 28.45 -21.35
C ASN A 722 -14.59 28.00 -21.69
N ARG A 723 -14.34 27.65 -22.96
CA ARG A 723 -13.01 27.23 -23.46
C ARG A 723 -11.94 28.32 -23.45
N LEU A 724 -12.33 29.59 -23.38
CA LEU A 724 -11.42 30.73 -23.47
C LEU A 724 -10.94 31.20 -22.09
N LEU A 725 -11.64 30.85 -21.01
CA LEU A 725 -11.40 31.43 -19.68
C LEU A 725 -11.35 30.35 -18.61
N ARG A 726 -10.29 30.38 -17.79
CA ARG A 726 -10.15 29.52 -16.61
C ARG A 726 -9.70 30.33 -15.41
N PHE A 727 -10.40 30.13 -14.31
CA PHE A 727 -10.04 30.64 -12.99
C PHE A 727 -9.64 29.48 -12.09
N LYS A 728 -8.51 29.61 -11.41
CA LYS A 728 -8.09 28.66 -10.39
C LYS A 728 -7.68 29.39 -9.13
N TYR A 729 -8.25 28.99 -8.00
CA TYR A 729 -7.90 29.50 -6.69
C TYR A 729 -7.47 28.35 -5.78
N LEU A 730 -6.34 28.53 -5.10
CA LEU A 730 -5.79 27.57 -4.14
C LEU A 730 -5.50 28.28 -2.83
N PHE A 731 -5.96 27.73 -1.72
CA PHE A 731 -5.76 28.25 -0.38
C PHE A 731 -5.24 27.15 0.55
N LYS A 732 -4.09 27.37 1.18
CA LYS A 732 -3.39 26.40 2.03
C LYS A 732 -3.02 27.06 3.37
N PRO A 733 -3.92 27.05 4.36
CA PRO A 733 -3.60 27.49 5.71
C PRO A 733 -2.84 26.40 6.47
N SER A 734 -1.84 26.79 7.24
CA SER A 734 -1.12 25.93 8.19
C SER A 734 -0.76 26.75 9.41
N PHE A 735 -1.23 26.38 10.60
CA PHE A 735 -0.89 27.10 11.81
C PHE A 735 -0.91 26.20 13.04
N THR A 736 -0.19 26.59 14.07
CA THR A 736 -0.18 25.92 15.37
C THR A 736 -0.66 26.92 16.41
N LYS A 737 -1.62 26.53 17.25
CA LYS A 737 -2.09 27.30 18.40
C LYS A 737 -1.56 26.68 19.68
N LEU A 738 -1.10 27.50 20.62
CA LEU A 738 -0.82 27.10 21.99
C LEU A 738 -2.13 27.07 22.78
N SER A 739 -2.47 25.92 23.36
CA SER A 739 -3.78 25.68 23.96
C SER A 739 -4.04 26.56 25.19
N ARG A 740 -3.03 26.76 26.05
CA ARG A 740 -3.16 27.55 27.28
C ARG A 740 -3.50 29.03 27.05
N LEU A 741 -3.02 29.61 25.95
CA LEU A 741 -3.17 31.04 25.64
C LEU A 741 -4.13 31.31 24.45
N ASP A 742 -4.69 30.25 23.83
CA ASP A 742 -5.37 30.28 22.50
C ASP A 742 -4.64 31.18 21.49
N ARG A 743 -3.31 31.08 21.45
CA ARG A 743 -2.46 31.95 20.64
C ARG A 743 -1.80 31.17 19.53
N ILE A 744 -1.82 31.70 18.31
CA ILE A 744 -1.10 31.11 17.18
C ILE A 744 0.41 31.33 17.37
N VAL A 745 1.14 30.24 17.55
CA VAL A 745 2.60 30.18 17.77
C VAL A 745 3.38 29.88 16.50
N TYR A 746 2.71 29.33 15.49
CA TYR A 746 3.22 29.16 14.14
C TYR A 746 2.11 29.45 13.15
N PHE A 747 2.41 30.15 12.08
CA PHE A 747 1.47 30.45 11.01
C PHE A 747 2.19 30.39 9.68
N ASN A 748 1.52 29.84 8.67
CA ASN A 748 1.98 29.78 7.30
C ASN A 748 0.76 29.59 6.39
N GLU A 749 0.32 30.68 5.79
CA GLU A 749 -0.78 30.71 4.85
C GLU A 749 -0.24 30.93 3.43
N GLN A 750 -0.71 30.14 2.49
CA GLN A 750 -0.42 30.33 1.06
C GLN A 750 -1.73 30.43 0.29
N SER A 751 -1.91 31.51 -0.47
CA SER A 751 -3.00 31.65 -1.43
C SER A 751 -2.46 31.89 -2.84
N GLN A 752 -3.12 31.31 -3.83
CA GLN A 752 -2.75 31.43 -5.24
C GLN A 752 -4.00 31.62 -6.09
N ALA A 753 -4.06 32.71 -6.84
CA ALA A 753 -5.09 33.00 -7.82
C ALA A 753 -4.47 33.00 -9.22
N GLU A 754 -5.07 32.25 -10.14
CA GLU A 754 -4.63 32.13 -11.53
C GLU A 754 -5.81 32.39 -12.46
N VAL A 755 -5.61 33.29 -13.43
CA VAL A 755 -6.57 33.61 -14.48
C VAL A 755 -5.88 33.36 -15.82
N ASN A 756 -6.47 32.48 -16.62
CA ASN A 756 -5.99 32.19 -17.97
C ASN A 756 -7.07 32.63 -18.97
N LEU A 757 -6.69 33.48 -19.90
CA LEU A 757 -7.48 33.89 -21.05
C LEU A 757 -6.80 33.39 -22.32
N SER A 758 -7.51 32.59 -23.10
CA SER A 758 -7.07 32.02 -24.38
C SER A 758 -7.98 32.54 -25.50
N PRO A 759 -7.79 33.77 -26.01
CA PRO A 759 -8.65 34.35 -27.05
C PRO A 759 -8.68 33.54 -28.35
N SER A 760 -7.59 32.82 -28.62
CA SER A 760 -7.39 31.93 -29.77
C SER A 760 -6.40 30.83 -29.39
N ASP A 761 -6.23 29.83 -30.25
CA ASP A 761 -5.24 28.77 -30.06
C ASP A 761 -3.77 29.28 -30.20
N LEU A 762 -3.59 30.51 -30.69
CA LEU A 762 -2.29 31.16 -30.90
C LEU A 762 -1.90 32.15 -29.80
N SER A 763 -2.78 32.36 -28.81
CA SER A 763 -2.59 33.40 -27.80
C SER A 763 -3.04 32.94 -26.43
N LEU A 764 -2.20 33.13 -25.42
CA LEU A 764 -2.52 32.90 -24.02
C LEU A 764 -2.06 34.11 -23.19
N VAL A 765 -3.00 34.69 -22.45
CA VAL A 765 -2.74 35.69 -21.43
C VAL A 765 -2.99 35.05 -20.08
N SER A 766 -1.97 35.00 -19.24
CA SER A 766 -2.05 34.43 -17.91
C SER A 766 -1.68 35.47 -16.86
N PHE A 767 -2.49 35.54 -15.82
CA PHE A 767 -2.23 36.32 -14.62
C PHE A 767 -2.19 35.36 -13.44
N LEU A 768 -1.10 35.40 -12.67
CA LEU A 768 -0.91 34.55 -11.50
C LEU A 768 -0.46 35.41 -10.34
N GLN A 769 -1.19 35.35 -9.24
CA GLN A 769 -0.82 36.02 -7.99
C GLN A 769 -0.70 34.98 -6.89
N LYS A 770 0.42 35.02 -6.17
CA LYS A 770 0.69 34.20 -4.99
C LYS A 770 0.92 35.10 -3.81
N TYR A 771 0.25 34.81 -2.71
CA TYR A 771 0.45 35.48 -1.44
C TYR A 771 0.88 34.42 -0.41
N ARG A 772 1.90 34.76 0.38
CA ARG A 772 2.39 33.96 1.48
C ARG A 772 2.50 34.84 2.71
N ARG A 773 2.02 34.33 3.84
CA ARG A 773 2.14 34.99 5.14
C ARG A 773 2.56 33.95 6.16
N ALA A 774 3.69 34.17 6.82
CA ALA A 774 4.23 33.19 7.76
C ALA A 774 4.89 33.83 8.97
N TYR A 775 4.79 33.18 10.13
CA TYR A 775 5.61 33.52 11.29
C TYR A 775 5.76 32.33 12.25
N SER A 776 6.81 32.36 13.07
CA SER A 776 7.01 31.51 14.24
C SER A 776 7.28 32.38 15.46
N ILE A 777 6.93 31.91 16.66
CA ILE A 777 7.30 32.57 17.91
C ILE A 777 8.62 32.06 18.46
N ALA A 778 9.24 32.84 19.35
CA ALA A 778 10.39 32.39 20.11
C ALA A 778 9.95 31.38 21.16
N LYS A 779 10.37 30.12 21.03
CA LYS A 779 10.04 29.06 21.99
C LYS A 779 10.60 29.30 23.40
N GLN A 780 11.55 30.22 23.54
CA GLN A 780 12.18 30.63 24.80
C GLN A 780 11.42 31.76 25.52
N ASP A 781 10.45 32.41 24.87
CA ASP A 781 9.62 33.49 25.42
C ASP A 781 8.56 32.97 26.41
N ALA A 782 8.99 32.29 27.47
CA ALA A 782 8.09 31.75 28.49
C ALA A 782 7.81 32.79 29.61
N PRO A 783 6.59 32.81 30.19
CA PRO A 783 5.41 32.00 29.87
C PRO A 783 4.49 32.66 28.83
N GLY A 784 4.86 33.83 28.29
CA GLY A 784 3.99 34.73 27.55
C GLY A 784 3.83 34.43 26.06
N PHE A 785 4.86 33.87 25.41
CA PHE A 785 4.89 33.42 24.02
C PHE A 785 4.27 34.45 23.04
N ALA A 786 4.63 35.72 23.21
CA ALA A 786 4.15 36.86 22.44
C ALA A 786 5.15 37.31 21.36
N VAL A 787 6.43 37.05 21.59
CA VAL A 787 7.52 37.50 20.74
C VAL A 787 7.64 36.58 19.53
N LYS A 788 7.54 37.16 18.32
CA LYS A 788 7.81 36.44 17.07
C LYS A 788 9.32 36.20 16.97
N GLU A 789 9.72 35.00 16.61
CA GLU A 789 11.12 34.71 16.29
C GLU A 789 11.42 35.06 14.84
N ASN A 790 10.55 34.62 13.93
CA ASN A 790 10.63 34.90 12.51
C ASN A 790 9.26 35.27 11.98
N SER A 791 9.19 36.25 11.09
CA SER A 791 8.01 36.53 10.27
C SER A 791 8.43 36.80 8.84
N ALA A 792 7.59 36.41 7.88
CA ALA A 792 7.85 36.52 6.46
C ALA A 792 6.53 36.61 5.69
N ASP A 793 6.30 37.74 5.05
CA ASP A 793 5.17 37.97 4.17
C ASP A 793 5.71 38.20 2.76
N SER A 794 5.10 37.60 1.74
CA SER A 794 5.47 37.83 0.36
C SER A 794 4.30 37.80 -0.59
N ILE A 795 4.37 38.64 -1.62
CA ILE A 795 3.45 38.67 -2.75
C ILE A 795 4.25 38.53 -4.02
N SER A 796 3.88 37.56 -4.86
CA SER A 796 4.49 37.31 -6.16
C SER A 796 3.40 37.42 -7.22
N THR A 797 3.55 38.35 -8.14
CA THR A 797 2.61 38.58 -9.25
C THR A 797 3.34 38.31 -10.55
N LEU A 798 2.79 37.42 -11.38
CA LEU A 798 3.32 37.04 -12.69
C LEU A 798 2.27 37.35 -13.76
N PHE A 799 2.66 38.19 -14.71
CA PHE A 799 1.94 38.40 -15.97
C PHE A 799 2.69 37.66 -17.07
N SER A 800 1.99 36.78 -17.78
CA SER A 800 2.54 36.04 -18.91
C SER A 800 1.70 36.29 -20.15
N LEU A 801 2.36 36.68 -21.24
CA LEU A 801 1.77 36.83 -22.56
C LEU A 801 2.51 35.90 -23.52
N LYS A 802 1.79 34.90 -24.04
CA LYS A 802 2.32 33.98 -25.06
C LYS A 802 1.58 34.23 -26.36
N LEU A 803 2.34 34.54 -27.41
CA LEU A 803 1.82 34.83 -28.74
C LEU A 803 2.57 34.00 -29.77
N ALA A 804 1.84 33.45 -30.72
CA ALA A 804 2.36 32.83 -31.94
C ALA A 804 1.71 33.51 -33.15
N PRO A 805 2.01 34.79 -33.44
CA PRO A 805 1.26 35.56 -34.43
C PRO A 805 1.49 35.07 -35.86
N LEU A 806 2.60 34.38 -36.13
CA LEU A 806 2.89 33.71 -37.39
C LEU A 806 3.49 32.34 -37.07
N SER A 807 3.34 31.37 -37.98
CA SER A 807 3.87 30.01 -37.80
C SER A 807 5.38 29.96 -37.53
N TYR A 808 6.11 30.99 -37.95
CA TYR A 808 7.55 31.13 -37.82
C TYR A 808 8.01 32.07 -36.71
N ILE A 809 7.12 32.68 -35.93
CA ILE A 809 7.52 33.53 -34.81
C ILE A 809 6.65 33.26 -33.57
N SER A 810 7.30 33.10 -32.43
CA SER A 810 6.64 33.05 -31.13
C SER A 810 7.29 34.04 -30.18
N THR A 811 6.48 34.61 -29.30
CA THR A 811 6.90 35.58 -28.32
C THR A 811 6.29 35.23 -26.98
N GLU A 812 7.14 35.14 -25.97
CA GLU A 812 6.75 34.97 -24.58
C GLU A 812 7.29 36.16 -23.78
N LEU A 813 6.38 36.87 -23.13
CA LEU A 813 6.71 37.95 -22.22
C LEU A 813 6.25 37.55 -20.82
N ASN A 814 7.20 37.49 -19.89
CA ASN A 814 6.96 37.21 -18.49
C ASN A 814 7.40 38.43 -17.67
N TYR A 815 6.48 39.02 -16.93
CA TYR A 815 6.75 40.10 -16.00
C TYR A 815 6.37 39.65 -14.59
N GLN A 816 7.36 39.49 -13.73
CA GLN A 816 7.22 39.03 -12.36
C GLN A 816 7.64 40.12 -11.39
N VAL A 817 6.79 40.36 -10.39
CA VAL A 817 7.07 41.27 -9.28
C VAL A 817 6.92 40.47 -8.01
N GLU A 818 8.00 40.41 -7.22
CA GLU A 818 7.99 39.80 -5.90
C GLU A 818 8.37 40.83 -4.86
N ASN A 819 7.48 41.06 -3.91
CA ASN A 819 7.77 41.88 -2.74
C ASN A 819 7.67 40.98 -1.53
N GLY A 820 8.62 41.09 -0.61
CA GLY A 820 8.57 40.35 0.64
C GLY A 820 9.13 41.16 1.78
N THR A 821 8.58 40.97 2.95
CA THR A 821 9.01 41.61 4.20
C THR A 821 9.25 40.51 5.21
N THR A 822 10.37 40.58 5.91
CA THR A 822 10.71 39.66 7.00
C THR A 822 10.93 40.44 8.29
N ALA A 823 10.80 39.79 9.44
CA ALA A 823 11.34 40.32 10.68
C ALA A 823 11.84 39.16 11.52
N THR A 824 13.12 39.22 11.93
CA THR A 824 13.77 38.20 12.75
C THR A 824 14.17 38.79 14.10
N LEU A 825 13.97 38.03 15.18
CA LEU A 825 14.26 38.47 16.54
C LEU A 825 15.77 38.69 16.72
N ALA A 826 16.14 39.86 17.23
CA ALA A 826 17.53 40.25 17.52
C ALA A 826 17.88 40.06 19.00
N SER A 827 16.97 40.46 19.89
CA SER A 827 17.10 40.28 21.34
C SER A 827 15.73 39.99 21.95
N LEU A 828 15.68 38.96 22.79
CA LEU A 828 14.47 38.54 23.49
C LEU A 828 14.07 39.51 24.61
N GLU A 829 15.03 40.04 25.38
CA GLU A 829 14.76 40.89 26.57
C GLU A 829 14.06 42.21 26.22
N ALA A 830 14.47 42.85 25.12
CA ALA A 830 13.90 44.10 24.65
C ALA A 830 12.90 43.92 23.50
N ALA A 831 12.62 42.67 23.10
CA ALA A 831 11.83 42.31 21.92
C ALA A 831 12.19 43.15 20.67
N THR A 832 13.48 43.27 20.37
CA THR A 832 13.96 44.02 19.20
C THR A 832 14.04 43.11 17.98
N TYR A 833 13.62 43.63 16.84
CA TYR A 833 13.56 42.88 15.58
C TYR A 833 14.51 43.50 14.56
N LYS A 834 15.13 42.65 13.74
CA LYS A 834 15.78 43.05 12.48
C LYS A 834 14.71 42.96 11.40
N PRO A 835 14.17 44.10 10.91
CA PRO A 835 13.26 44.09 9.77
C PRO A 835 14.08 43.74 8.54
N GLY A 836 13.53 42.95 7.64
CA GLY A 836 14.08 42.71 6.32
C GLY A 836 13.07 43.09 5.25
N GLU A 837 13.53 43.69 4.17
CA GLU A 837 12.69 43.89 2.98
C GLU A 837 13.37 43.21 1.79
N SER A 838 12.56 42.70 0.87
CA SER A 838 13.00 42.11 -0.37
C SER A 838 12.09 42.57 -1.50
N PHE A 839 12.70 42.96 -2.60
CA PHE A 839 12.00 43.47 -3.76
C PHE A 839 12.68 42.95 -5.02
N SER A 840 11.93 42.20 -5.81
CA SER A 840 12.37 41.62 -7.06
C SER A 840 11.43 42.05 -8.17
N ARG A 841 11.98 42.67 -9.23
CA ARG A 841 11.26 42.90 -10.48
C ARG A 841 12.00 42.19 -11.59
N GLN A 842 11.34 41.26 -12.25
CA GLN A 842 11.89 40.49 -13.36
C GLN A 842 11.04 40.69 -14.60
N LEU A 843 11.65 41.16 -15.69
CA LEU A 843 11.09 41.15 -17.03
C LEU A 843 11.89 40.18 -17.86
N GLU A 844 11.21 39.24 -18.50
CA GLU A 844 11.80 38.32 -19.45
C GLU A 844 11.00 38.39 -20.75
N ILE A 845 11.70 38.71 -21.84
CA ILE A 845 11.15 38.69 -23.19
C ILE A 845 11.93 37.63 -23.95
N LEU A 846 11.20 36.67 -24.49
CA LEU A 846 11.72 35.61 -25.32
C LEU A 846 11.06 35.72 -26.69
N VAL A 847 11.87 35.98 -27.72
CA VAL A 847 11.44 35.98 -29.12
C VAL A 847 12.13 34.83 -29.81
N ARG A 848 11.35 33.90 -30.35
CA ARG A 848 11.87 32.81 -31.18
C ARG A 848 11.35 33.02 -32.58
N THR A 849 12.24 33.17 -33.55
CA THR A 849 11.89 33.35 -34.96
C THR A 849 12.62 32.37 -35.86
N SER A 850 11.93 31.84 -36.85
CA SER A 850 12.42 30.96 -37.90
C SER A 850 12.28 31.69 -39.25
N VAL A 851 13.19 32.65 -39.50
CA VAL A 851 13.18 33.52 -40.70
C VAL A 851 13.16 32.72 -42.01
N SER A 852 13.76 31.52 -42.01
CA SER A 852 13.57 30.50 -43.05
C SER A 852 13.74 29.11 -42.43
N GLU A 853 13.51 28.06 -43.22
CA GLU A 853 13.83 26.67 -42.83
C GLU A 853 15.31 26.48 -42.41
N ARG A 854 16.19 27.40 -42.86
CA ARG A 854 17.63 27.35 -42.59
C ARG A 854 18.11 28.37 -41.56
N LEU A 855 17.34 29.40 -41.25
CA LEU A 855 17.81 30.50 -40.42
C LEU A 855 16.81 30.78 -39.30
N SER A 856 17.27 30.67 -38.06
CA SER A 856 16.50 31.03 -36.88
C SER A 856 17.27 31.97 -35.97
N PHE A 857 16.54 32.81 -35.25
CA PHE A 857 17.08 33.68 -34.23
C PHE A 857 16.27 33.55 -32.97
N ASP A 858 16.97 33.32 -31.85
CA ASP A 858 16.40 33.39 -30.52
C ASP A 858 16.98 34.63 -29.84
N GLY A 859 16.09 35.56 -29.50
CA GLY A 859 16.39 36.71 -28.68
C GLY A 859 15.84 36.49 -27.28
N ARG A 860 16.69 36.69 -26.27
CA ARG A 860 16.25 36.75 -24.87
C ARG A 860 16.76 38.04 -24.25
N LEU A 861 15.83 38.82 -23.73
CA LEU A 861 16.12 39.99 -22.91
C LEU A 861 15.59 39.69 -21.52
N ALA A 862 16.47 39.70 -20.53
CA ALA A 862 16.09 39.56 -19.14
C ALA A 862 16.63 40.73 -18.33
N TYR A 863 15.74 41.34 -17.56
CA TYR A 863 16.06 42.38 -16.61
C TYR A 863 15.56 41.92 -15.25
N GLN A 864 16.44 41.86 -14.27
CA GLN A 864 16.10 41.58 -12.88
C GLN A 864 16.69 42.66 -11.99
N ARG A 865 15.86 43.30 -11.18
CA ARG A 865 16.31 44.15 -10.09
C ARG A 865 15.95 43.47 -8.78
N LEU A 866 16.95 43.18 -7.96
CA LEU A 866 16.80 42.60 -6.63
C LEU A 866 17.37 43.56 -5.60
N THR A 867 16.55 43.96 -4.65
CA THR A 867 16.99 44.73 -3.49
C THR A 867 16.55 43.96 -2.24
N GLN A 868 17.47 43.73 -1.32
CA GLN A 868 17.24 43.16 0.00
C GLN A 868 18.00 43.99 1.03
N GLY A 869 17.39 44.31 2.17
CA GLY A 869 18.03 45.15 3.18
C GLY A 869 17.41 45.01 4.55
N GLU A 870 18.11 45.49 5.58
CA GLU A 870 17.60 45.53 6.96
C GLU A 870 17.06 46.93 7.32
N GLY A 871 15.83 46.98 7.85
CA GLY A 871 15.19 48.11 8.55
C GLY A 871 15.39 49.55 8.05
N GLY A 872 14.51 50.06 7.17
CA GLY A 872 14.18 51.49 7.00
C GLY A 872 15.31 52.46 6.61
N GLY A 873 16.56 52.01 6.57
CA GLY A 873 17.78 52.75 6.29
C GLY A 873 18.62 52.01 5.25
N SER A 874 19.52 52.75 4.61
CA SER A 874 20.23 52.43 3.37
C SER A 874 21.24 51.26 3.40
N ASP A 875 21.26 50.44 4.44
CA ASP A 875 22.16 49.29 4.55
C ASP A 875 21.51 48.07 3.86
N ASN A 876 21.42 48.13 2.54
CA ASN A 876 21.00 46.97 1.75
C ASN A 876 22.02 45.84 1.97
N LEU A 877 21.54 44.62 2.23
CA LEU A 877 22.37 43.40 2.22
C LEU A 877 22.65 42.94 0.78
N VAL A 878 21.69 43.18 -0.11
CA VAL A 878 21.80 42.91 -1.55
C VAL A 878 21.17 44.07 -2.31
N ASN A 879 21.89 44.72 -3.21
CA ASN A 879 21.32 45.73 -4.11
C ASN A 879 21.88 45.51 -5.51
N GLY A 880 21.20 44.61 -6.23
CA GLY A 880 21.61 44.06 -7.51
C GLY A 880 20.69 44.48 -8.65
N VAL A 881 21.26 44.93 -9.76
CA VAL A 881 20.57 44.94 -11.05
C VAL A 881 21.31 43.99 -11.98
N ASN A 882 20.62 42.95 -12.44
CA ASN A 882 21.12 42.05 -13.45
C ASN A 882 20.37 42.30 -14.76
N GLN A 883 21.09 42.72 -15.80
CA GLN A 883 20.55 42.89 -17.14
C GLN A 883 21.29 41.91 -18.03
N SER A 884 20.55 41.12 -18.82
CA SER A 884 21.15 40.25 -19.81
C SER A 884 20.40 40.38 -21.13
N ALA A 885 21.18 40.53 -22.19
CA ALA A 885 20.70 40.41 -23.55
C ALA A 885 21.48 39.26 -24.19
N SER A 886 20.77 38.23 -24.64
CA SER A 886 21.36 37.19 -25.45
C SER A 886 20.68 37.14 -26.80
N LEU A 887 21.51 37.11 -27.83
CA LEU A 887 21.10 36.83 -29.19
C LEU A 887 21.79 35.54 -29.60
N LYS A 888 20.99 34.57 -30.06
CA LYS A 888 21.49 33.34 -30.65
C LYS A 888 20.94 33.26 -32.07
N GLY A 889 21.82 33.47 -33.05
CA GLY A 889 21.53 33.15 -34.43
C GLY A 889 21.94 31.71 -34.72
N LEU A 890 21.11 30.98 -35.47
CA LEU A 890 21.42 29.66 -35.99
C LEU A 890 21.17 29.66 -37.50
N CYS A 891 22.23 29.45 -38.27
CA CYS A 891 22.19 29.38 -39.73
C CYS A 891 22.63 27.99 -40.21
N ASN A 892 21.70 27.21 -40.75
CA ASN A 892 21.95 25.96 -41.47
C ASN A 892 22.44 26.29 -42.89
N VAL A 893 23.74 26.51 -43.06
CA VAL A 893 24.41 26.77 -44.35
C VAL A 893 24.08 25.66 -45.37
N THR A 894 24.07 24.42 -44.89
CA THR A 894 23.57 23.24 -45.61
C THR A 894 22.73 22.39 -44.65
N PRO A 895 21.97 21.39 -45.11
CA PRO A 895 21.31 20.43 -44.21
C PRO A 895 22.28 19.78 -43.22
N ALA A 896 23.56 19.66 -43.60
CA ALA A 896 24.61 19.05 -42.81
C ALA A 896 25.43 20.01 -41.93
N TRP A 897 25.42 21.32 -42.23
CA TRP A 897 26.25 22.30 -41.49
C TRP A 897 25.39 23.46 -41.01
N GLY A 898 25.31 23.60 -39.69
CA GLY A 898 24.80 24.74 -38.96
C GLY A 898 25.93 25.53 -38.32
N LEU A 899 25.82 26.84 -38.37
CA LEU A 899 26.65 27.76 -37.61
C LEU A 899 25.76 28.46 -36.61
N SER A 900 26.20 28.54 -35.36
CA SER A 900 25.54 29.38 -34.37
C SER A 900 26.47 30.51 -33.95
N LEU A 901 25.90 31.69 -33.81
CA LEU A 901 26.59 32.83 -33.23
C LEU A 901 25.75 33.22 -32.01
N THR A 902 26.39 33.19 -30.85
CA THR A 902 25.77 33.61 -29.61
C THR A 902 26.53 34.80 -29.08
N ALA A 903 25.83 35.87 -28.76
CA ALA A 903 26.42 36.96 -28.02
C ALA A 903 25.55 37.18 -26.79
N THR A 904 26.14 37.00 -25.62
CA THR A 904 25.48 37.37 -24.36
C THR A 904 26.22 38.55 -23.78
N TYR A 905 25.50 39.63 -23.57
CA TYR A 905 25.96 40.74 -22.76
C TYR A 905 25.20 40.68 -21.45
N SER A 906 25.93 40.58 -20.33
CA SER A 906 25.35 40.74 -19.01
C SER A 906 26.00 41.90 -18.28
N LYS A 907 25.16 42.67 -17.60
CA LYS A 907 25.57 43.76 -16.72
C LYS A 907 25.00 43.45 -15.35
N ASN A 908 25.88 43.19 -14.40
CA ASN A 908 25.52 43.04 -13.01
C ASN A 908 26.01 44.28 -12.25
N VAL A 909 25.08 45.01 -11.66
CA VAL A 909 25.35 46.16 -10.83
C VAL A 909 25.09 45.74 -9.40
N ASN A 910 26.14 45.55 -8.60
CA ASN A 910 26.04 45.38 -7.16
C ASN A 910 26.38 46.71 -6.48
N ASN A 911 25.37 47.49 -6.14
CA ASN A 911 25.53 48.83 -5.57
C ASN A 911 26.17 48.86 -4.16
N LEU A 912 26.48 47.69 -3.59
CA LEU A 912 27.12 47.52 -2.28
C LEU A 912 28.60 47.14 -2.35
N SER A 913 29.10 46.81 -3.55
CA SER A 913 30.51 46.46 -3.76
C SER A 913 31.36 47.71 -4.01
N PRO A 914 32.63 47.77 -3.53
CA PRO A 914 33.57 48.84 -3.91
C PRO A 914 33.84 48.89 -5.43
N THR A 915 33.58 47.79 -6.15
CA THR A 915 33.52 47.71 -7.61
C THR A 915 32.07 47.42 -8.03
N PRO A 916 31.20 48.45 -8.09
CA PRO A 916 29.76 48.25 -8.09
C PRO A 916 29.18 47.75 -9.42
N VAL A 917 29.96 47.75 -10.49
CA VAL A 917 29.51 47.31 -11.81
C VAL A 917 30.46 46.26 -12.36
N SER A 918 29.92 45.10 -12.70
CA SER A 918 30.59 44.11 -13.53
C SER A 918 29.83 43.94 -14.83
N PHE A 919 30.54 44.11 -15.93
CA PHE A 919 30.04 43.79 -17.26
C PHE A 919 30.72 42.50 -17.68
N THR A 920 29.94 41.54 -18.14
CA THR A 920 30.49 40.34 -18.79
C THR A 920 30.00 40.34 -20.23
N PHE A 921 30.94 40.40 -21.16
CA PHE A 921 30.64 40.15 -22.56
C PHE A 921 31.10 38.74 -22.90
N SER A 922 30.14 37.94 -23.37
CA SER A 922 30.35 36.53 -23.67
C SER A 922 30.02 36.25 -25.14
N PRO A 923 30.91 36.61 -26.08
CA PRO A 923 30.77 36.20 -27.46
C PRO A 923 31.10 34.72 -27.57
N GLY A 924 30.29 34.03 -28.36
CA GLY A 924 30.47 32.64 -28.65
C GLY A 924 30.13 32.35 -30.09
N PHE A 925 30.82 31.36 -30.62
CA PHE A 925 30.45 30.76 -31.89
C PHE A 925 30.29 29.28 -31.65
N GLY A 926 29.37 28.68 -32.38
CA GLY A 926 29.19 27.25 -32.39
C GLY A 926 29.10 26.72 -33.79
N VAL A 927 29.52 25.48 -33.96
CA VAL A 927 29.44 24.74 -35.21
C VAL A 927 28.61 23.51 -34.92
N ILE A 928 27.52 23.35 -35.66
CA ILE A 928 26.63 22.21 -35.59
C ILE A 928 26.80 21.41 -36.86
N TYR A 929 27.47 20.28 -36.79
CA TYR A 929 27.49 19.33 -37.89
C TYR A 929 26.33 18.34 -37.73
N ARG A 930 25.60 18.05 -38.80
CA ARG A 930 24.55 17.04 -38.87
C ARG A 930 24.85 16.10 -40.05
N LEU A 931 24.72 14.80 -39.84
CA LEU A 931 24.75 13.82 -40.92
C LEU A 931 23.43 13.06 -40.89
N ALA A 932 22.46 13.55 -41.69
CA ALA A 932 21.06 13.11 -41.63
C ALA A 932 20.55 13.13 -40.18
N ASP A 933 19.74 12.15 -39.80
CA ASP A 933 19.26 11.95 -38.43
C ASP A 933 20.24 11.13 -37.57
N ARG A 934 21.40 10.74 -38.14
CA ARG A 934 22.36 9.84 -37.48
C ARG A 934 23.37 10.55 -36.60
N LEU A 935 24.03 11.60 -37.08
CA LEU A 935 25.07 12.29 -36.29
C LEU A 935 24.68 13.75 -36.11
N ARG A 936 24.86 14.25 -34.90
CA ARG A 936 24.85 15.67 -34.59
C ARG A 936 26.03 15.99 -33.68
N VAL A 937 26.88 16.92 -34.08
CA VAL A 937 27.99 17.41 -33.25
C VAL A 937 27.82 18.91 -33.11
N ASP A 938 27.53 19.37 -31.90
CA ASP A 938 27.48 20.77 -31.53
C ASP A 938 28.79 21.12 -30.79
N PHE A 939 29.68 21.86 -31.44
CA PHE A 939 30.78 22.53 -30.78
C PHE A 939 30.34 23.95 -30.44
N ASP A 940 30.55 24.39 -29.21
CA ASP A 940 30.31 25.75 -28.75
C ASP A 940 31.59 26.26 -28.08
N TYR A 941 32.09 27.37 -28.58
CA TYR A 941 33.12 28.17 -27.92
C TYR A 941 32.44 29.39 -27.32
N LEU A 942 32.71 29.67 -26.04
CA LEU A 942 32.25 30.85 -25.35
C LEU A 942 33.44 31.50 -24.64
N TYR A 943 33.88 32.63 -25.18
CA TYR A 943 34.76 33.53 -24.44
C TYR A 943 33.89 34.34 -23.48
N SER A 944 34.37 34.66 -22.29
CA SER A 944 33.68 35.53 -21.34
C SER A 944 34.71 36.41 -20.65
N ASN A 945 34.62 37.71 -20.89
CA ASN A 945 35.49 38.67 -20.24
C ASN A 945 34.66 39.58 -19.35
N SER A 946 35.03 39.61 -18.06
CA SER A 946 34.43 40.47 -17.06
C SER A 946 35.26 41.73 -16.84
N SER A 947 34.61 42.88 -16.68
CA SER A 947 35.27 44.14 -16.32
C SER A 947 36.00 44.10 -14.96
N GLN A 948 35.79 43.07 -14.14
CA GLN A 948 36.54 42.83 -12.90
C GLN A 948 37.80 41.96 -13.10
N GLY A 949 38.22 41.73 -14.35
CA GLY A 949 39.43 40.99 -14.67
C GLY A 949 39.25 39.47 -14.62
N ALA A 950 38.04 38.97 -14.40
CA ALA A 950 37.71 37.55 -14.51
C ALA A 950 37.55 37.20 -15.99
N GLU A 951 38.52 36.46 -16.53
CA GLU A 951 38.51 36.00 -17.91
C GLU A 951 38.32 34.49 -17.92
N LYS A 952 37.28 34.03 -18.63
CA LYS A 952 36.90 32.63 -18.73
C LYS A 952 36.74 32.22 -20.18
N ILE A 953 37.25 31.05 -20.51
CA ILE A 953 37.07 30.41 -21.81
C ILE A 953 36.38 29.07 -21.58
N ASN A 954 35.21 28.92 -22.18
CA ASN A 954 34.43 27.70 -22.13
C ASN A 954 34.40 27.06 -23.51
N TYR A 955 34.89 25.82 -23.57
CA TYR A 955 34.71 24.95 -24.73
C TYR A 955 33.66 23.90 -24.35
N SER A 956 32.64 23.72 -25.16
CA SER A 956 31.64 22.65 -25.02
C SER A 956 31.55 21.91 -26.34
N LEU A 957 31.72 20.60 -26.32
CA LEU A 957 31.53 19.73 -27.47
C LEU A 957 30.48 18.70 -27.10
N LYS A 958 29.32 18.74 -27.74
CA LYS A 958 28.22 17.81 -27.56
C LYS A 958 28.04 17.00 -28.84
N GLY A 959 28.36 15.72 -28.78
CA GLY A 959 28.04 14.78 -29.83
C GLY A 959 26.78 14.01 -29.48
N ARG A 960 25.88 13.81 -30.44
CA ARG A 960 24.86 12.77 -30.44
C ARG A 960 25.04 11.97 -31.70
N TYR A 961 25.17 10.65 -31.58
CA TYR A 961 25.27 9.74 -32.70
C TYR A 961 24.27 8.60 -32.53
N SER A 962 23.19 8.64 -33.31
CA SER A 962 22.29 7.52 -33.57
C SER A 962 23.00 6.56 -34.53
N ILE A 963 23.72 5.61 -33.92
CA ILE A 963 24.43 4.54 -34.62
C ILE A 963 23.42 3.71 -35.44
N SER A 964 22.21 3.54 -34.91
CA SER A 964 21.03 2.92 -35.51
C SER A 964 19.73 3.49 -34.89
N GLU A 965 18.55 3.03 -35.32
CA GLU A 965 17.25 3.43 -34.73
C GLU A 965 17.08 3.05 -33.25
N TRP A 966 17.90 2.10 -32.79
CA TRP A 966 17.85 1.51 -31.46
C TRP A 966 19.11 1.80 -30.64
N VAL A 967 20.12 2.51 -31.17
CA VAL A 967 21.34 2.87 -30.43
C VAL A 967 21.63 4.36 -30.58
N ASN A 968 21.62 5.07 -29.45
CA ASN A 968 21.92 6.48 -29.35
C ASN A 968 23.10 6.69 -28.40
N ALA A 969 24.20 7.22 -28.91
CA ALA A 969 25.32 7.68 -28.11
C ALA A 969 25.27 9.19 -27.96
N THR A 970 25.55 9.69 -26.77
CA THR A 970 25.76 11.11 -26.48
C THR A 970 27.07 11.26 -25.74
N ILE A 971 27.86 12.26 -26.12
CA ILE A 971 29.09 12.64 -25.44
C ILE A 971 29.07 14.15 -25.25
N ARG A 972 29.51 14.59 -24.09
CA ARG A 972 29.66 15.99 -23.74
C ARG A 972 31.03 16.16 -23.13
N TRP A 973 31.86 16.94 -23.80
CA TRP A 973 33.15 17.38 -23.30
C TRP A 973 33.05 18.87 -23.01
N GLU A 974 33.32 19.27 -21.78
CA GLU A 974 33.39 20.68 -21.39
C GLU A 974 34.74 20.97 -20.77
N ARG A 975 35.31 22.10 -21.16
CA ARG A 975 36.55 22.60 -20.59
C ARG A 975 36.36 24.07 -20.26
N GLU A 976 36.51 24.41 -18.99
CA GLU A 976 36.56 25.79 -18.53
C GLU A 976 38.01 26.13 -18.17
N ILE A 977 38.50 27.23 -18.72
CA ILE A 977 39.79 27.82 -18.35
C ILE A 977 39.47 29.20 -17.79
N SER A 978 39.77 29.40 -16.51
CA SER A 978 39.66 30.69 -15.85
C SER A 978 41.06 31.22 -15.61
N LEU A 979 41.36 32.44 -16.03
CA LEU A 979 42.67 33.07 -15.82
C LEU A 979 42.73 33.84 -14.49
N ASN A 980 41.57 34.19 -13.91
CA ASN A 980 41.48 34.87 -12.62
C ASN A 980 40.13 34.59 -11.92
N PRO A 981 40.09 33.77 -10.84
CA PRO A 981 41.22 32.99 -10.31
C PRO A 981 41.69 31.92 -11.31
N ASP A 982 42.98 31.56 -11.26
CA ASP A 982 43.57 30.55 -12.16
C ASP A 982 43.09 29.15 -11.80
N TYR A 983 42.26 28.57 -12.66
CA TYR A 983 41.90 27.16 -12.59
C TYR A 983 41.51 26.64 -13.98
N LYS A 984 41.62 25.33 -14.15
CA LYS A 984 41.12 24.62 -15.32
C LYS A 984 40.27 23.46 -14.87
N THR A 985 39.05 23.40 -15.38
CA THR A 985 38.19 22.23 -15.20
C THR A 985 37.98 21.52 -16.52
N MET A 986 37.89 20.20 -16.46
CA MET A 986 37.48 19.38 -17.59
C MET A 986 36.43 18.40 -17.12
N ASP A 987 35.27 18.45 -17.76
CA ASP A 987 34.13 17.57 -17.55
C ASP A 987 33.89 16.76 -18.82
N ILE A 988 34.12 15.46 -18.75
CA ILE A 988 33.76 14.52 -19.82
C ILE A 988 32.62 13.68 -19.31
N SER A 989 31.47 13.80 -19.94
CA SER A 989 30.33 12.95 -19.67
C SER A 989 29.84 12.32 -20.95
N GLY A 990 29.25 11.14 -20.84
CA GLY A 990 28.61 10.51 -21.98
C GLY A 990 27.51 9.59 -21.51
N ASN A 991 26.51 9.44 -22.35
CA ASN A 991 25.45 8.45 -22.18
C ASN A 991 25.27 7.67 -23.48
N MET A 992 25.27 6.36 -23.40
CA MET A 992 24.90 5.48 -24.48
C MET A 992 23.62 4.77 -24.09
N GLU A 993 22.56 4.96 -24.87
CA GLU A 993 21.26 4.34 -24.69
C GLU A 993 20.98 3.42 -25.87
N ILE A 994 20.55 2.21 -25.56
CA ILE A 994 20.09 1.21 -26.52
C ILE A 994 18.63 0.93 -26.18
N VAL A 995 17.70 1.24 -27.07
CA VAL A 995 16.26 0.99 -26.90
C VAL A 995 15.88 -0.17 -27.82
N LEU A 996 15.43 -1.26 -27.22
CA LEU A 996 15.05 -2.51 -27.90
C LEU A 996 13.54 -2.60 -28.10
#